data_AF-A0A7R9P8N8-F1
#
_entry.id   AF-A0A7R9P8N8-F1
#
_cell.length_a   1.000
_cell.length_b   1.000
_cell.length_c   1.000
_cell.angle_alpha   90.00
_cell.angle_beta   90.00
_cell.angle_gamma   90.00
#
_symmetry.space_group_name_H-M   'P 1'
#
loop_
_entity.id
_entity.type
_entity.pdbx_description
1 polymer ?
#
loop_
_entity_poly.entity_id
_entity_poly.type
_entity_poly.pdbx_seq_one_letter_code
_entity_poly.pdbx_strand_id
1 'polypeptide(L)'
;MIVFSFSQPEPHITKLVHHVIRLLSEWTEMFPYDFRDELVMTHVRGISERCIPTNRSGGGREMSLLLRRLLRRLDTLECYEESLRRVPSYGSAFGETDVTAVCPCPMLLAQQLTHVELERMSYIGPEEFVQAYARDTAPHGLKVTKNTFNLEYYLEWSSHLRNLVTSEVYKQEAPTRRVQMTEFWINVATECFNIGNFNSLMAIILGLDATTLSISKLRLKQIHVSKLRALEQQMHPSCNFSNYRSILKAASVRSERRGISPEKTRVVIPYFSLLLRDIYLVSEECASRLANGHINLEKFWELAKLVTQFLTWRQVDYPFERNSQVMSYLQTCPTPMENGKSDRLILIKKVVCYFESWAVYRTGDGAFNIEDIDASLCTHLLYSFVNLGDDGSVSPGDSYADLSDGLEKVVCYFESWAVYRTGDGAFNIEDIDASLCTHLLYSFVNLGDDGSVSPGDSYADLSDGLDGYNKVNNLKNQGTGIKIMVALGGGSAGSATFSTVVNDASKRSAFVDNAVNFLSNYGFDGMDIDWEYPASGDGSRSSDKEAFVETLKELRSKFDEHGYLLSVAVGAGNSFIGSSYDVTGISQSVDFINVMTYDFHSGWESYTGENAPLYARSSDSYDESVDSCIQGWLSAGAPAEKIIMGMGLFGISYNLVNADDRWIGSPANGPGAAGIYTEGEGSLGYMEICQYQQDGADHWHIEWDDESKVPYGSDGTLWVVIRQPRFTLDKGEREAQYVSDKWPRWSHGVEYRHGRCQGNMRNQVPPP
;
A
#
# COMPACT_ATOMS: atom_id res chain seq x y z
N MET A 1 -5.48 -8.47 -37.00
CA MET A 1 -6.07 -8.20 -38.33
C MET A 1 -7.18 -9.19 -38.59
N ILE A 2 -8.43 -8.73 -38.72
CA ILE A 2 -9.53 -9.56 -39.22
C ILE A 2 -9.45 -9.51 -40.75
N VAL A 3 -9.03 -10.61 -41.39
CA VAL A 3 -8.98 -10.72 -42.85
C VAL A 3 -10.34 -11.20 -43.34
N PHE A 4 -11.14 -10.31 -43.92
CA PHE A 4 -12.40 -10.69 -44.56
C PHE A 4 -12.11 -11.30 -45.95
N SER A 5 -12.07 -12.63 -46.02
CA SER A 5 -12.08 -13.36 -47.30
C SER A 5 -13.54 -13.65 -47.69
N PHE A 6 -14.05 -12.92 -48.68
CA PHE A 6 -15.40 -13.16 -49.22
C PHE A 6 -15.30 -14.18 -50.36
N SER A 7 -15.62 -15.43 -50.08
CA SER A 7 -15.62 -16.56 -51.04
C SER A 7 -17.01 -17.11 -51.38
N GLN A 8 -18.10 -16.37 -51.09
CA GLN A 8 -19.49 -16.88 -51.17
C GLN A 8 -20.39 -16.03 -52.11
N PRO A 9 -21.45 -16.60 -52.72
CA PRO A 9 -22.20 -15.98 -53.82
C PRO A 9 -23.08 -14.77 -53.42
N GLU A 10 -23.36 -13.91 -54.42
CA GLU A 10 -23.91 -12.54 -54.31
C GLU A 10 -25.11 -12.28 -53.37
N PRO A 11 -26.15 -13.14 -53.20
CA PRO A 11 -27.31 -12.76 -52.38
C PRO A 11 -27.03 -12.68 -50.87
N HIS A 12 -25.95 -13.28 -50.37
CA HIS A 12 -25.53 -13.15 -48.96
C HIS A 12 -24.66 -11.92 -48.69
N ILE A 13 -24.04 -11.35 -49.73
CA ILE A 13 -23.14 -10.19 -49.61
C ILE A 13 -23.91 -8.96 -49.16
N THR A 14 -25.14 -8.75 -49.64
CA THR A 14 -25.94 -7.55 -49.33
C THR A 14 -26.28 -7.40 -47.84
N LYS A 15 -26.54 -8.50 -47.12
CA LYS A 15 -26.75 -8.48 -45.65
C LYS A 15 -25.47 -8.22 -44.87
N LEU A 16 -24.34 -8.69 -45.39
CA LEU A 16 -23.03 -8.56 -44.75
C LEU A 16 -22.46 -7.15 -44.92
N VAL A 17 -22.74 -6.49 -46.05
CA VAL A 17 -22.29 -5.11 -46.33
C VAL A 17 -22.69 -4.13 -45.22
N HIS A 18 -23.93 -4.19 -44.72
CA HIS A 18 -24.38 -3.28 -43.65
C HIS A 18 -23.63 -3.52 -42.33
N HIS A 19 -23.28 -4.77 -42.01
CA HIS A 19 -22.49 -5.11 -40.81
C HIS A 19 -21.03 -4.69 -40.97
N VAL A 20 -20.46 -4.85 -42.16
CA VAL A 20 -19.09 -4.41 -42.49
C VAL A 20 -18.99 -2.89 -42.43
N ILE A 21 -19.95 -2.16 -42.99
CA ILE A 21 -20.00 -0.69 -42.92
C ILE A 21 -20.11 -0.23 -41.47
N ARG A 22 -20.96 -0.88 -40.65
CA ARG A 22 -21.07 -0.57 -39.22
C ARG A 22 -19.75 -0.81 -38.49
N LEU A 23 -19.11 -1.96 -38.71
CA LEU A 23 -17.82 -2.28 -38.09
C LEU A 23 -16.72 -1.29 -38.51
N LEU A 24 -16.65 -0.95 -39.79
CA LEU A 24 -15.71 0.06 -40.30
C LEU A 24 -16.02 1.44 -39.73
N SER A 25 -17.29 1.78 -39.49
CA SER A 25 -17.67 3.05 -38.88
C SER A 25 -17.10 3.13 -37.47
N GLU A 26 -17.33 2.10 -36.65
CA GLU A 26 -16.78 2.02 -35.28
C GLU A 26 -15.24 2.05 -35.30
N TRP A 27 -14.60 1.30 -36.21
CA TRP A 27 -13.14 1.25 -36.28
C TRP A 27 -12.53 2.59 -36.70
N THR A 28 -13.08 3.24 -37.74
CA THR A 28 -12.62 4.56 -38.21
C THR A 28 -12.90 5.67 -37.21
N GLU A 29 -13.91 5.51 -36.37
CA GLU A 29 -14.24 6.46 -35.31
C GLU A 29 -13.38 6.29 -34.06
N MET A 30 -13.05 5.05 -33.70
CA MET A 30 -12.30 4.74 -32.50
C MET A 30 -10.78 4.77 -32.70
N PHE A 31 -10.27 4.30 -33.83
CA PHE A 31 -8.83 4.15 -34.10
C PHE A 31 -8.43 4.76 -35.45
N PRO A 32 -8.59 6.08 -35.65
CA PRO A 32 -8.27 6.73 -36.92
C PRO A 32 -6.81 6.53 -37.36
N TYR A 33 -5.83 6.43 -36.44
CA TYR A 33 -4.42 6.27 -36.82
C TYR A 33 -4.12 4.94 -37.52
N ASP A 34 -4.95 3.90 -37.34
CA ASP A 34 -4.80 2.63 -38.07
C ASP A 34 -4.87 2.83 -39.58
N PHE A 35 -5.56 3.87 -40.03
CA PHE A 35 -5.79 4.20 -41.43
C PHE A 35 -4.72 5.16 -42.02
N ARG A 36 -3.67 5.48 -41.25
CA ARG A 36 -2.41 6.03 -41.82
C ARG A 36 -1.57 4.94 -42.48
N ASP A 37 -1.81 3.67 -42.13
CA ASP A 37 -1.13 2.54 -42.75
C ASP A 37 -1.71 2.28 -44.16
N GLU A 38 -0.85 2.35 -45.17
CA GLU A 38 -1.21 2.12 -46.58
C GLU A 38 -1.79 0.73 -46.84
N LEU A 39 -1.38 -0.31 -46.09
CA LEU A 39 -1.93 -1.65 -46.21
C LEU A 39 -3.37 -1.69 -45.70
N VAL A 40 -3.64 -1.06 -44.55
CA VAL A 40 -5.00 -0.94 -44.00
C VAL A 40 -5.89 -0.17 -44.97
N MET A 41 -5.41 0.95 -45.50
CA MET A 41 -6.14 1.75 -46.49
C MET A 41 -6.39 1.00 -47.81
N THR A 42 -5.44 0.17 -48.26
CA THR A 42 -5.62 -0.67 -49.44
C THR A 42 -6.75 -1.70 -49.24
N HIS A 43 -6.81 -2.32 -48.06
CA HIS A 43 -7.90 -3.24 -47.72
C HIS A 43 -9.26 -2.53 -47.67
N VAL A 44 -9.32 -1.34 -47.07
CA VAL A 44 -10.56 -0.54 -47.01
C VAL A 44 -11.02 -0.13 -48.40
N ARG A 45 -10.11 0.26 -49.30
CA ARG A 45 -10.43 0.55 -50.71
C ARG A 45 -10.98 -0.69 -51.42
N GLY A 46 -10.38 -1.86 -51.22
CA GLY A 46 -10.87 -3.13 -51.77
C GLY A 46 -12.26 -3.53 -51.25
N ILE A 47 -12.57 -3.23 -49.97
CA ILE A 47 -13.93 -3.40 -49.43
C ILE A 47 -14.88 -2.39 -50.08
N SER A 48 -14.46 -1.13 -50.23
CA SER A 48 -15.25 -0.08 -50.87
C SER A 48 -15.64 -0.44 -52.30
N GLU A 49 -14.69 -0.94 -53.10
CA GLU A 49 -14.94 -1.39 -54.47
C GLU A 49 -15.98 -2.51 -54.56
N ARG A 50 -16.04 -3.40 -53.57
CA ARG A 50 -17.01 -4.50 -53.51
C ARG A 50 -18.39 -4.06 -52.99
N CYS A 51 -18.46 -2.94 -52.27
CA CYS A 51 -19.70 -2.34 -51.80
C CYS A 51 -20.40 -1.48 -52.88
N ILE A 52 -19.65 -0.87 -53.80
CA ILE A 52 -20.18 0.02 -54.87
C ILE A 52 -21.24 -0.65 -55.78
N PRO A 53 -21.10 -1.91 -56.23
CA PRO A 53 -22.08 -2.58 -57.09
C PRO A 53 -23.44 -2.80 -56.43
N THR A 54 -23.52 -2.77 -55.09
CA THR A 54 -24.76 -3.05 -54.33
C THR A 54 -25.75 -1.86 -54.26
N ASN A 55 -25.73 -0.96 -55.24
CA ASN A 55 -26.43 0.34 -55.21
C ASN A 55 -27.97 0.27 -55.03
N ARG A 56 -28.59 -0.91 -55.08
CA ARG A 56 -30.00 -1.13 -54.71
C ARG A 56 -30.28 -1.02 -53.20
N SER A 57 -29.27 -1.10 -52.33
CA SER A 57 -29.41 -1.09 -50.86
C SER A 57 -28.70 0.08 -50.15
N GLY A 58 -28.23 1.11 -50.85
CA GLY A 58 -27.66 2.33 -50.24
C GLY A 58 -26.22 2.22 -49.67
N GLY A 59 -25.66 1.01 -49.54
CA GLY A 59 -24.35 0.78 -48.92
C GLY A 59 -23.16 1.49 -49.59
N GLY A 60 -23.18 1.66 -50.92
CA GLY A 60 -22.13 2.42 -51.62
C GLY A 60 -22.07 3.91 -51.22
N ARG A 61 -23.24 4.52 -50.95
CA ARG A 61 -23.33 5.91 -50.48
C ARG A 61 -22.85 6.04 -49.04
N GLU A 62 -23.22 5.10 -48.17
CA GLU A 62 -22.78 5.06 -46.77
C GLU A 62 -21.26 4.88 -46.66
N MET A 63 -20.69 3.96 -47.44
CA MET A 63 -19.24 3.75 -47.51
C MET A 63 -18.50 5.00 -48.00
N SER A 64 -19.03 5.68 -49.03
CA SER A 64 -18.47 6.94 -49.52
C SER A 64 -18.50 8.05 -48.46
N LEU A 65 -19.56 8.12 -47.65
CA LEU A 65 -19.67 9.08 -46.54
C LEU A 65 -18.72 8.73 -45.39
N LEU A 66 -18.53 7.44 -45.09
CA LEU A 66 -17.58 6.94 -44.10
C LEU A 66 -16.14 7.33 -44.50
N LEU A 67 -15.73 7.04 -45.73
CA LEU A 67 -14.40 7.41 -46.24
C LEU A 67 -14.16 8.92 -46.20
N ARG A 68 -15.15 9.74 -46.59
CA ARG A 68 -15.05 11.21 -46.48
C ARG A 68 -14.93 11.69 -45.04
N ARG A 69 -15.58 11.02 -44.07
CA ARG A 69 -15.46 11.34 -42.64
C ARG A 69 -14.07 10.96 -42.12
N LEU A 70 -13.58 9.78 -42.45
CA LEU A 70 -12.24 9.31 -42.09
C LEU A 70 -11.16 10.26 -42.63
N LEU A 71 -11.17 10.59 -43.92
CA LEU A 71 -10.17 11.47 -44.54
C LEU A 71 -10.16 12.86 -43.90
N ARG A 72 -11.33 13.45 -43.61
CA ARG A 72 -11.41 14.74 -42.90
C ARG A 72 -10.84 14.67 -41.49
N ARG A 73 -11.07 13.56 -40.78
CA ARG A 73 -10.53 13.37 -39.43
C ARG A 73 -9.02 13.21 -39.43
N LEU A 74 -8.48 12.47 -40.40
CA LEU A 74 -7.03 12.34 -40.60
C LEU A 74 -6.38 13.68 -40.92
N ASP A 75 -6.97 14.45 -41.85
CA ASP A 75 -6.52 15.81 -42.19
C ASP A 75 -6.54 16.75 -40.98
N THR A 76 -7.59 16.68 -40.15
CA THR A 76 -7.68 17.46 -38.91
C THR A 76 -6.58 17.08 -37.91
N LEU A 77 -6.32 15.78 -37.74
CA LEU A 77 -5.24 15.27 -36.87
C LEU A 77 -3.86 15.71 -37.37
N GLU A 78 -3.61 15.62 -38.67
CA GLU A 78 -2.35 16.04 -39.29
C GLU A 78 -2.12 17.55 -39.14
N CYS A 79 -3.13 18.38 -39.42
CA CYS A 79 -3.06 19.82 -39.22
C CYS A 79 -2.77 20.20 -37.75
N TYR A 80 -3.40 19.48 -36.81
CA TYR A 80 -3.16 19.70 -35.38
C TYR A 80 -1.73 19.31 -34.97
N GLU A 81 -1.26 18.13 -35.35
CA GLU A 81 0.13 17.70 -35.09
C GLU A 81 1.16 18.65 -35.71
N GLU A 82 0.91 19.13 -36.92
CA GLU A 82 1.76 20.16 -37.55
C GLU A 82 1.77 21.46 -36.74
N SER A 83 0.63 21.86 -36.17
CA SER A 83 0.56 23.05 -35.32
C SER A 83 1.38 22.91 -34.03
N LEU A 84 1.44 21.71 -33.44
CA LEU A 84 2.25 21.40 -32.26
C LEU A 84 3.76 21.39 -32.57
N ARG A 85 4.15 20.91 -33.77
CA ARG A 85 5.56 20.89 -34.22
C ARG A 85 6.12 22.27 -34.56
N ARG A 86 5.26 23.25 -34.83
CA ARG A 86 5.69 24.63 -35.07
C ARG A 86 6.21 25.22 -33.76
N VAL A 87 7.54 25.25 -33.61
CA VAL A 87 8.20 26.04 -32.57
C VAL A 87 7.67 27.47 -32.69
N PRO A 88 7.09 28.06 -31.63
CA PRO A 88 6.69 29.46 -31.67
C PRO A 88 7.92 30.26 -32.08
N SER A 89 7.83 31.02 -33.17
CA SER A 89 8.80 32.07 -33.44
C SER A 89 8.70 33.00 -32.23
N TYR A 90 9.62 32.88 -31.27
CA TYR A 90 9.73 33.72 -30.08
C TYR A 90 10.09 35.14 -30.51
N GLY A 91 9.12 35.80 -31.14
CA GLY A 91 9.12 37.23 -31.35
C GLY A 91 8.85 37.90 -30.02
N SER A 92 9.54 39.01 -29.82
CA SER A 92 9.58 39.92 -28.67
C SER A 92 8.22 40.48 -28.16
N ALA A 93 7.09 39.82 -28.40
CA ALA A 93 5.75 40.39 -28.19
C ALA A 93 5.35 40.52 -26.70
N PHE A 94 5.83 39.63 -25.82
CA PHE A 94 5.41 39.57 -24.41
C PHE A 94 6.57 39.53 -23.40
N GLY A 95 7.81 39.82 -23.82
CA GLY A 95 9.01 39.62 -23.00
C GLY A 95 9.00 40.30 -21.63
N GLU A 96 8.28 41.41 -21.48
CA GLU A 96 8.15 42.17 -20.22
C GLU A 96 6.72 42.16 -19.64
N THR A 97 5.75 41.54 -20.31
CA THR A 97 4.34 41.56 -19.89
C THR A 97 4.03 40.33 -19.04
N ASP A 98 3.54 40.53 -17.82
CA ASP A 98 3.10 39.43 -16.96
C ASP A 98 1.65 39.00 -17.24
N VAL A 99 1.30 37.82 -16.74
CA VAL A 99 -0.02 37.19 -16.95
C VAL A 99 -1.17 38.06 -16.46
N THR A 100 -0.96 38.88 -15.43
CA THR A 100 -2.04 39.72 -14.87
C THR A 100 -2.36 40.92 -15.75
N ALA A 101 -1.40 41.38 -16.56
CA ALA A 101 -1.64 42.40 -17.58
C ALA A 101 -2.46 41.89 -18.77
N VAL A 102 -2.34 40.59 -19.09
CA VAL A 102 -3.10 39.95 -20.18
C VAL A 102 -4.46 39.43 -19.69
N CYS A 103 -4.51 38.85 -18.50
CA CYS A 103 -5.70 38.28 -17.90
C CYS A 103 -5.74 38.55 -16.38
N PRO A 104 -6.26 39.71 -15.94
CA PRO A 104 -6.30 40.05 -14.51
C PRO A 104 -7.32 39.23 -13.71
N CYS A 105 -8.20 38.46 -14.36
CA CYS A 105 -9.24 37.66 -13.71
C CYS A 105 -8.80 36.18 -13.57
N PRO A 106 -8.60 35.65 -12.34
CA PRO A 106 -8.20 34.26 -12.12
C PRO A 106 -9.18 33.23 -12.70
N MET A 107 -10.48 33.50 -12.57
CA MET A 107 -11.54 32.63 -13.09
C MET A 107 -11.51 32.57 -14.63
N LEU A 108 -11.27 33.69 -15.31
CA LEU A 108 -11.13 33.71 -16.76
C LEU A 108 -9.88 32.92 -17.18
N LEU A 109 -8.76 33.08 -16.48
CA LEU A 109 -7.53 32.34 -16.79
C LEU A 109 -7.73 30.83 -16.63
N ALA A 110 -8.38 30.38 -15.55
CA ALA A 110 -8.72 28.97 -15.33
C ALA A 110 -9.64 28.43 -16.44
N GLN A 111 -10.56 29.25 -16.97
CA GLN A 111 -11.40 28.86 -18.11
C GLN A 111 -10.58 28.70 -19.40
N GLN A 112 -9.62 29.59 -19.65
CA GLN A 112 -8.74 29.48 -20.83
C GLN A 112 -7.77 28.29 -20.71
N LEU A 113 -7.22 28.01 -19.53
CA LEU A 113 -6.44 26.80 -19.28
C LEU A 113 -7.27 25.54 -19.57
N THR A 114 -8.53 25.53 -19.14
CA THR A 114 -9.46 24.42 -19.41
C THR A 114 -9.72 24.26 -20.91
N HIS A 115 -9.81 25.34 -21.70
CA HIS A 115 -9.90 25.24 -23.15
C HIS A 115 -8.66 24.57 -23.78
N VAL A 116 -7.46 24.93 -23.33
CA VAL A 116 -6.21 24.32 -23.82
C VAL A 116 -6.20 22.83 -23.53
N GLU A 117 -6.53 22.44 -22.30
CA GLU A 117 -6.55 21.06 -21.85
C GLU A 117 -7.57 20.21 -22.65
N LEU A 118 -8.82 20.67 -22.76
CA LEU A 118 -9.87 19.97 -23.50
C LEU A 118 -9.55 19.86 -25.00
N GLU A 119 -8.98 20.91 -25.59
CA GLU A 119 -8.53 20.88 -26.98
C GLU A 119 -7.47 19.79 -27.18
N ARG A 120 -6.43 19.77 -26.34
CA ARG A 120 -5.37 18.76 -26.46
C ARG A 120 -5.88 17.34 -26.19
N MET A 121 -6.72 17.14 -25.16
CA MET A 121 -7.36 15.86 -24.88
C MET A 121 -8.22 15.37 -26.05
N SER A 122 -8.86 16.28 -26.80
CA SER A 122 -9.73 15.94 -27.94
C SER A 122 -9.00 15.17 -29.06
N TYR A 123 -7.68 15.33 -29.14
CA TYR A 123 -6.82 14.69 -30.13
C TYR A 123 -6.10 13.43 -29.63
N ILE A 124 -6.31 13.02 -28.38
CA ILE A 124 -5.74 11.78 -27.83
C ILE A 124 -6.73 10.63 -28.08
N GLY A 125 -6.26 9.61 -28.80
CA GLY A 125 -7.00 8.38 -29.09
C GLY A 125 -6.66 7.22 -28.12
N PRO A 126 -7.55 6.22 -27.97
CA PRO A 126 -7.27 5.01 -27.18
C PRO A 126 -6.00 4.27 -27.63
N GLU A 127 -5.68 4.31 -28.92
CA GLU A 127 -4.50 3.70 -29.50
C GLU A 127 -3.18 4.32 -29.02
N GLU A 128 -3.18 5.59 -28.59
CA GLU A 128 -1.97 6.24 -28.06
C GLU A 128 -1.59 5.65 -26.70
N PHE A 129 -2.58 5.32 -25.87
CA PHE A 129 -2.35 4.61 -24.61
C PHE A 129 -1.83 3.19 -24.87
N VAL A 130 -2.42 2.45 -25.80
CA VAL A 130 -1.96 1.09 -26.13
C VAL A 130 -0.53 1.10 -26.69
N GLN A 131 -0.18 2.09 -27.50
CA GLN A 131 1.16 2.23 -28.09
C GLN A 131 2.21 2.69 -27.10
N ALA A 132 1.86 3.55 -26.14
CA ALA A 132 2.78 4.02 -25.11
C ALA A 132 3.41 2.87 -24.31
N TYR A 133 2.71 1.74 -24.19
CA TYR A 133 3.12 0.58 -23.39
C TYR A 133 3.43 -0.68 -24.21
N ALA A 134 3.21 -0.65 -25.53
CA ALA A 134 3.54 -1.78 -26.39
C ALA A 134 5.04 -1.77 -26.76
N ARG A 135 5.91 -2.36 -25.94
CA ARG A 135 7.30 -2.69 -26.33
C ARG A 135 7.50 -4.19 -26.62
N ASP A 136 8.17 -4.45 -27.75
CA ASP A 136 8.95 -5.64 -28.16
C ASP A 136 8.37 -7.06 -28.06
N THR A 137 7.05 -7.26 -28.07
CA THR A 137 6.45 -8.60 -28.22
C THR A 137 5.96 -8.92 -29.64
N ALA A 138 6.32 -8.11 -30.65
CA ALA A 138 6.01 -8.44 -32.04
C ALA A 138 6.96 -9.55 -32.54
N PRO A 139 6.46 -10.77 -32.85
CA PRO A 139 7.28 -11.78 -33.51
C PRO A 139 7.77 -11.23 -34.86
N HIS A 140 9.02 -11.56 -35.21
CA HIS A 140 9.73 -11.10 -36.41
C HIS A 140 8.80 -10.90 -37.63
N GLY A 141 8.51 -9.64 -37.99
CA GLY A 141 7.86 -9.30 -39.26
C GLY A 141 6.96 -8.08 -39.28
N LEU A 142 6.34 -7.66 -38.17
CA LEU A 142 5.53 -6.43 -38.11
C LEU A 142 6.15 -5.40 -37.16
N LYS A 143 7.06 -4.56 -37.67
CA LYS A 143 7.35 -3.27 -37.03
C LYS A 143 6.15 -2.36 -37.22
N VAL A 144 5.23 -2.36 -36.27
CA VAL A 144 4.17 -1.36 -36.19
C VAL A 144 4.80 -0.08 -35.63
N THR A 145 5.51 0.67 -36.48
CA THR A 145 5.95 2.04 -36.16
C THR A 145 4.74 2.96 -36.27
N LYS A 146 3.88 2.97 -35.25
CA LYS A 146 2.84 4.00 -35.15
C LYS A 146 3.42 5.15 -34.31
N ASN A 147 3.73 6.25 -34.99
CA ASN A 147 4.25 7.46 -34.40
C ASN A 147 3.06 8.34 -33.95
N THR A 148 2.52 8.09 -32.77
CA THR A 148 1.53 8.99 -32.14
C THR A 148 2.25 9.91 -31.15
N PHE A 149 2.01 11.22 -31.24
CA PHE A 149 2.74 12.23 -30.45
C PHE A 149 1.85 13.05 -29.52
N ASN A 150 0.51 12.98 -29.66
CA ASN A 150 -0.37 13.90 -28.94
C ASN A 150 -0.35 13.65 -27.43
N LEU A 151 -0.21 12.38 -27.02
CA LEU A 151 0.00 12.02 -25.62
C LEU A 151 1.25 12.68 -25.01
N GLU A 152 2.36 12.67 -25.74
CA GLU A 152 3.64 13.28 -25.33
C GLU A 152 3.49 14.81 -25.23
N TYR A 153 2.95 15.45 -26.27
CA TYR A 153 2.67 16.89 -26.27
C TYR A 153 1.70 17.33 -25.17
N TYR A 154 0.80 16.46 -24.72
CA TYR A 154 -0.08 16.75 -23.59
C TYR A 154 0.66 16.74 -22.25
N LEU A 155 1.64 15.85 -22.07
CA LEU A 155 2.50 15.85 -20.88
C LEU A 155 3.47 17.02 -20.86
N GLU A 156 4.00 17.41 -22.02
CA GLU A 156 4.81 18.61 -22.16
C GLU A 156 4.02 19.88 -21.75
N TRP A 157 2.71 19.91 -22.00
CA TRP A 157 1.87 21.03 -21.59
C TRP A 157 1.84 21.23 -20.07
N SER A 158 1.67 20.17 -19.28
CA SER A 158 1.70 20.27 -17.82
C SER A 158 3.04 20.83 -17.33
N SER A 159 4.15 20.41 -17.94
CA SER A 159 5.49 20.89 -17.64
C SER A 159 5.67 22.37 -18.03
N HIS A 160 5.16 22.75 -19.20
CA HIS A 160 5.16 24.15 -19.65
C HIS A 160 4.36 25.05 -18.71
N LEU A 161 3.15 24.63 -18.29
CA LEU A 161 2.32 25.39 -17.36
C LEU A 161 3.00 25.55 -15.99
N ARG A 162 3.59 24.49 -15.45
CA ARG A 162 4.39 24.56 -14.22
C ARG A 162 5.50 25.60 -14.35
N ASN A 163 6.31 25.51 -15.41
CA ASN A 163 7.43 26.41 -15.65
C ASN A 163 6.95 27.86 -15.90
N LEU A 164 5.79 28.03 -16.52
CA LEU A 164 5.14 29.33 -16.69
C LEU A 164 4.84 29.95 -15.33
N VAL A 165 4.13 29.24 -14.45
CA VAL A 165 3.78 29.71 -13.09
C VAL A 165 5.04 30.12 -12.33
N THR A 166 6.05 29.24 -12.31
CA THR A 166 7.33 29.50 -11.66
C THR A 166 7.98 30.75 -12.24
N SER A 167 8.08 30.86 -13.57
CA SER A 167 8.68 32.02 -14.23
C SER A 167 7.93 33.32 -13.96
N GLU A 168 6.59 33.31 -13.93
CA GLU A 168 5.77 34.50 -13.67
C GLU A 168 6.01 35.07 -12.28
N VAL A 169 6.22 34.20 -11.28
CA VAL A 169 6.56 34.60 -9.92
C VAL A 169 7.99 35.15 -9.87
N TYR A 170 8.96 34.47 -10.48
CA TYR A 170 10.36 34.90 -10.48
C TYR A 170 10.64 36.19 -11.25
N LYS A 171 9.89 36.44 -12.35
CA LYS A 171 9.97 37.67 -13.15
C LYS A 171 9.70 38.93 -12.33
N GLN A 172 8.99 38.82 -11.20
CA GLN A 172 8.68 39.98 -10.37
C GLN A 172 9.90 40.39 -9.52
N GLU A 173 10.45 41.58 -9.74
CA GLU A 173 11.59 42.07 -8.97
C GLU A 173 11.21 42.43 -7.52
N ALA A 174 10.03 43.03 -7.35
CA ALA A 174 9.55 43.51 -6.04
C ALA A 174 8.95 42.36 -5.20
N PRO A 175 9.36 42.19 -3.92
CA PRO A 175 8.78 41.16 -3.04
C PRO A 175 7.26 41.24 -2.88
N THR A 176 6.71 42.45 -2.88
CA THR A 176 5.25 42.68 -2.81
C THR A 176 4.53 42.18 -4.05
N ARG A 177 5.10 42.37 -5.24
CA ARG A 177 4.54 41.85 -6.50
C ARG A 177 4.65 40.34 -6.61
N ARG A 178 5.74 39.74 -6.10
CA ARG A 178 5.86 38.26 -5.98
C ARG A 178 4.73 37.66 -5.15
N VAL A 179 4.40 38.29 -4.02
CA VAL A 179 3.27 37.87 -3.17
C VAL A 179 1.95 38.01 -3.94
N GLN A 180 1.70 39.13 -4.61
CA GLN A 180 0.47 39.32 -5.41
C GLN A 180 0.34 38.30 -6.54
N MET A 181 1.43 37.98 -7.24
CA MET A 181 1.46 36.97 -8.30
C MET A 181 1.18 35.57 -7.74
N THR A 182 1.72 35.26 -6.57
CA THR A 182 1.44 34.00 -5.86
C THR A 182 -0.04 33.91 -5.45
N GLU A 183 -0.59 34.97 -4.86
CA GLU A 183 -2.02 35.03 -4.51
C GLU A 183 -2.92 34.88 -5.76
N PHE A 184 -2.52 35.48 -6.89
CA PHE A 184 -3.22 35.33 -8.16
C PHE A 184 -3.27 33.86 -8.61
N TRP A 185 -2.12 33.17 -8.65
CA TRP A 185 -2.05 31.76 -9.06
C TRP A 185 -2.75 30.81 -8.08
N ILE A 186 -2.74 31.08 -6.77
CA ILE A 186 -3.54 30.31 -5.80
C ILE A 186 -5.05 30.42 -6.11
N ASN A 187 -5.51 31.61 -6.51
CA ASN A 187 -6.90 31.78 -6.93
C ASN A 187 -7.19 31.08 -8.26
N VAL A 188 -6.26 31.09 -9.23
CA VAL A 188 -6.40 30.33 -10.50
C VAL A 188 -6.48 28.82 -10.21
N ALA A 189 -5.66 28.29 -9.32
CA ALA A 189 -5.68 26.89 -8.89
C ALA A 189 -7.03 26.53 -8.24
N THR A 190 -7.55 27.41 -7.37
CA THR A 190 -8.87 27.24 -6.75
C THR A 190 -9.98 27.14 -7.82
N GLU A 191 -9.92 28.00 -8.84
CA GLU A 191 -10.90 27.95 -9.93
C GLU A 191 -10.73 26.72 -10.84
N CYS A 192 -9.51 26.24 -11.06
CA CYS A 192 -9.26 24.97 -11.75
C CYS A 192 -9.89 23.79 -10.98
N PHE A 193 -9.74 23.75 -9.65
CA PHE A 193 -10.39 22.75 -8.79
C PHE A 193 -11.92 22.81 -8.92
N ASN A 194 -12.50 24.01 -8.86
CA ASN A 194 -13.96 24.21 -8.98
C ASN A 194 -14.52 23.77 -10.34
N ILE A 195 -13.75 23.98 -11.42
CA ILE A 195 -14.12 23.55 -12.77
C ILE A 195 -14.01 22.03 -12.94
N GLY A 196 -13.14 21.36 -12.18
CA GLY A 196 -12.77 19.96 -12.40
C GLY A 196 -11.55 19.79 -13.30
N ASN A 197 -10.72 20.83 -13.44
CA ASN A 197 -9.45 20.80 -14.16
C ASN A 197 -8.29 20.43 -13.21
N PHE A 198 -8.16 19.14 -12.89
CA PHE A 198 -7.18 18.65 -11.93
C PHE A 198 -5.75 18.62 -12.48
N ASN A 199 -5.58 18.49 -13.81
CA ASN A 199 -4.26 18.54 -14.44
C ASN A 199 -3.60 19.92 -14.30
N SER A 200 -4.31 20.98 -14.70
CA SER A 200 -3.81 22.35 -14.54
C SER A 200 -3.67 22.74 -13.06
N LEU A 201 -4.58 22.29 -12.19
CA LEU A 201 -4.46 22.48 -10.74
C LEU A 201 -3.12 21.93 -10.22
N MET A 202 -2.79 20.68 -10.55
CA MET A 202 -1.54 20.05 -10.10
C MET A 202 -0.31 20.80 -10.64
N ALA A 203 -0.30 21.16 -11.93
CA ALA A 203 0.80 21.90 -12.53
C ALA A 203 1.02 23.26 -11.85
N ILE A 204 -0.04 23.95 -11.43
CA ILE A 204 0.05 25.22 -10.69
C ILE A 204 0.59 24.99 -9.28
N ILE A 205 0.11 23.98 -8.54
CA ILE A 205 0.62 23.64 -7.20
C ILE A 205 2.13 23.39 -7.27
N LEU A 206 2.58 22.51 -8.15
CA LEU A 206 4.01 22.21 -8.34
C LEU A 206 4.82 23.45 -8.75
N GLY A 207 4.23 24.32 -9.58
CA GLY A 207 4.87 25.56 -10.00
C GLY A 207 5.03 26.56 -8.85
N LEU A 208 4.08 26.60 -7.91
CA LEU A 208 4.13 27.41 -6.70
C LEU A 208 5.09 26.83 -5.66
N ASP A 209 5.11 25.51 -5.47
CA ASP A 209 6.03 24.85 -4.54
C ASP A 209 7.50 25.03 -4.97
N ALA A 210 7.78 25.01 -6.27
CA ALA A 210 9.10 25.34 -6.80
C ALA A 210 9.56 26.78 -6.48
N THR A 211 8.63 27.69 -6.17
CA THR A 211 8.95 29.10 -5.81
C THR A 211 9.14 29.32 -4.31
N THR A 212 8.93 28.30 -3.47
CA THR A 212 8.93 28.40 -1.99
C THR A 212 10.26 28.91 -1.42
N LEU A 213 11.38 28.68 -2.11
CA LEU A 213 12.70 29.23 -1.75
C LEU A 213 12.78 30.77 -1.85
N SER A 214 11.86 31.41 -2.58
CA SER A 214 11.87 32.86 -2.85
C SER A 214 10.82 33.65 -2.07
N ILE A 215 9.84 32.98 -1.46
CA ILE A 215 8.74 33.61 -0.73
C ILE A 215 8.50 32.83 0.56
N SER A 216 8.86 33.41 1.71
CA SER A 216 8.47 32.84 3.00
C SER A 216 6.94 32.79 3.09
N LYS A 217 6.34 31.60 3.33
CA LYS A 217 4.88 31.43 3.51
C LYS A 217 4.28 32.42 4.54
N LEU A 218 5.09 32.94 5.46
CA LEU A 218 4.78 34.02 6.43
C LEU A 218 4.38 35.38 5.82
N ARG A 219 4.66 35.64 4.54
CA ARG A 219 4.33 36.92 3.86
C ARG A 219 3.00 36.89 3.11
N LEU A 220 2.40 35.71 2.95
CA LEU A 220 1.08 35.55 2.33
C LEU A 220 -0.02 35.85 3.35
N LYS A 221 -1.15 36.41 2.90
CA LYS A 221 -2.33 36.53 3.76
C LYS A 221 -2.79 35.14 4.19
N GLN A 222 -3.18 35.00 5.47
CA GLN A 222 -3.61 33.73 6.05
C GLN A 222 -4.67 33.00 5.20
N ILE A 223 -5.60 33.74 4.59
CA ILE A 223 -6.64 33.17 3.72
C ILE A 223 -6.07 32.42 2.50
N HIS A 224 -5.00 32.94 1.89
CA HIS A 224 -4.37 32.32 0.72
C HIS A 224 -3.49 31.14 1.14
N VAL A 225 -2.85 31.21 2.31
CA VAL A 225 -2.14 30.06 2.89
C VAL A 225 -3.10 28.90 3.17
N SER A 226 -4.26 29.19 3.77
CA SER A 226 -5.29 28.18 4.03
C SER A 226 -5.86 27.58 2.74
N LYS A 227 -6.12 28.39 1.70
CA LYS A 227 -6.55 27.90 0.39
C LYS A 227 -5.51 26.98 -0.24
N LEU A 228 -4.25 27.40 -0.27
CA LEU A 228 -3.17 26.60 -0.85
C LEU A 228 -3.01 25.27 -0.11
N ARG A 229 -2.97 25.26 1.22
CA ARG A 229 -2.92 24.03 2.03
C ARG A 229 -4.11 23.10 1.76
N ALA A 230 -5.31 23.65 1.61
CA ALA A 230 -6.48 22.84 1.30
C ALA A 230 -6.34 22.18 -0.08
N LEU A 231 -5.85 22.90 -1.09
CA LEU A 231 -5.60 22.37 -2.44
C LEU A 231 -4.47 21.32 -2.44
N GLU A 232 -3.36 21.60 -1.75
CA GLU A 232 -2.24 20.66 -1.52
C GLU A 232 -2.76 19.36 -0.89
N GLN A 233 -3.59 19.45 0.16
CA GLN A 233 -4.18 18.29 0.84
C GLN A 233 -5.11 17.47 -0.07
N GLN A 234 -5.88 18.12 -0.95
CA GLN A 234 -6.73 17.41 -1.92
C GLN A 234 -5.91 16.65 -2.97
N MET A 235 -4.74 17.17 -3.35
CA MET A 235 -3.87 16.61 -4.38
C MET A 235 -2.69 15.81 -3.82
N HIS A 236 -2.63 15.61 -2.50
CA HIS A 236 -1.52 14.97 -1.80
C HIS A 236 -1.33 13.50 -2.23
N PRO A 237 -0.08 13.02 -2.39
CA PRO A 237 0.20 11.64 -2.84
C PRO A 237 -0.11 10.55 -1.80
N SER A 238 -0.29 10.91 -0.52
CA SER A 238 -0.55 9.95 0.56
C SER A 238 -1.73 9.02 0.27
N CYS A 239 -1.62 7.79 0.77
CA CYS A 239 -2.61 6.73 0.56
C CYS A 239 -2.99 6.56 -0.93
N ASN A 240 -2.00 6.61 -1.84
CA ASN A 240 -2.20 6.54 -3.29
C ASN A 240 -3.21 7.59 -3.81
N PHE A 241 -3.00 8.85 -3.44
CA PHE A 241 -3.87 9.97 -3.84
C PHE A 241 -5.36 9.78 -3.44
N SER A 242 -5.63 9.20 -2.26
CA SER A 242 -6.99 8.82 -1.83
C SER A 242 -8.01 9.97 -1.87
N ASN A 243 -7.59 11.17 -1.43
CA ASN A 243 -8.41 12.39 -1.46
C ASN A 243 -8.75 12.79 -2.90
N TYR A 244 -7.75 12.91 -3.77
CA TYR A 244 -7.93 13.22 -5.19
C TYR A 244 -8.84 12.19 -5.87
N ARG A 245 -8.62 10.88 -5.64
CA ARG A 245 -9.43 9.81 -6.22
C ARG A 245 -10.90 9.92 -5.80
N SER A 246 -11.16 10.28 -4.55
CA SER A 246 -12.51 10.52 -4.04
C SER A 246 -13.19 11.70 -4.74
N ILE A 247 -12.47 12.80 -4.93
CA ILE A 247 -12.97 13.99 -5.63
C ILE A 247 -13.19 13.71 -7.12
N LEU A 248 -12.26 13.01 -7.78
CA LEU A 248 -12.37 12.62 -9.19
C LEU A 248 -13.59 11.73 -9.40
N LYS A 249 -13.84 10.76 -8.51
CA LYS A 249 -15.04 9.92 -8.53
C LYS A 249 -16.31 10.76 -8.41
N ALA A 250 -16.33 11.71 -7.46
CA ALA A 250 -17.45 12.63 -7.31
C ALA A 250 -17.66 13.50 -8.56
N ALA A 251 -16.57 14.00 -9.18
CA ALA A 251 -16.63 14.79 -10.41
C ALA A 251 -17.16 13.97 -11.60
N SER A 252 -16.71 12.73 -11.73
CA SER A 252 -17.18 11.79 -12.75
C SER A 252 -18.68 11.53 -12.62
N VAL A 253 -19.15 11.19 -11.42
CA VAL A 253 -20.59 10.98 -11.16
C VAL A 253 -21.41 12.24 -11.44
N ARG A 254 -20.90 13.43 -11.13
CA ARG A 254 -21.57 14.69 -11.47
C ARG A 254 -21.67 14.90 -12.98
N SER A 255 -20.63 14.57 -13.73
CA SER A 255 -20.60 14.73 -15.19
C SER A 255 -21.66 13.87 -15.92
N GLU A 256 -22.00 12.71 -15.36
CA GLU A 256 -22.94 11.75 -15.95
C GLU A 256 -24.42 12.06 -15.68
N ARG A 257 -24.73 12.91 -14.68
CA ARG A 257 -26.12 13.24 -14.32
C ARG A 257 -26.78 14.14 -15.38
N ARG A 258 -27.72 13.57 -16.15
CA ARG A 258 -28.57 14.33 -17.09
C ARG A 258 -29.62 15.16 -16.33
N GLY A 259 -29.71 16.46 -16.62
CA GLY A 259 -30.81 17.33 -16.17
C GLY A 259 -30.47 18.43 -15.16
N ILE A 260 -29.21 18.55 -14.71
CA ILE A 260 -28.77 19.63 -13.82
C ILE A 260 -28.01 20.67 -14.66
N SER A 261 -28.52 21.90 -14.70
CA SER A 261 -27.80 23.11 -15.15
C SER A 261 -26.96 23.63 -13.98
N PRO A 262 -25.67 23.99 -14.16
CA PRO A 262 -25.09 24.51 -15.40
C PRO A 262 -24.10 23.58 -16.09
N GLU A 263 -23.95 23.75 -17.41
CA GLU A 263 -22.99 23.08 -18.32
C GLU A 263 -21.54 23.00 -17.77
N LYS A 264 -21.15 23.91 -16.85
CA LYS A 264 -19.88 23.91 -16.11
C LYS A 264 -19.62 22.64 -15.29
N THR A 265 -20.66 21.91 -14.89
CA THR A 265 -20.57 20.76 -13.97
C THR A 265 -20.15 19.44 -14.62
N ARG A 266 -19.86 19.45 -15.93
CA ARG A 266 -19.48 18.26 -16.69
C ARG A 266 -18.00 18.11 -16.99
N VAL A 267 -17.19 19.15 -16.79
CA VAL A 267 -15.76 19.08 -17.10
C VAL A 267 -15.08 18.19 -16.07
N VAL A 268 -14.32 17.21 -16.56
CA VAL A 268 -13.42 16.40 -15.77
C VAL A 268 -12.13 16.28 -16.56
N ILE A 269 -11.07 16.96 -16.11
CA ILE A 269 -9.73 16.78 -16.65
C ILE A 269 -8.92 16.12 -15.53
N PRO A 270 -8.64 14.81 -15.63
CA PRO A 270 -7.94 14.08 -14.57
C PRO A 270 -6.51 14.59 -14.44
N TYR A 271 -5.90 14.41 -13.26
CA TYR A 271 -4.45 14.50 -13.14
C TYR A 271 -3.79 13.43 -14.02
N PHE A 272 -3.28 13.86 -15.17
CA PHE A 272 -3.04 12.96 -16.29
C PHE A 272 -1.85 12.04 -16.07
N SER A 273 -0.80 12.50 -15.38
CA SER A 273 0.34 11.68 -15.03
C SER A 273 -0.06 10.49 -14.16
N LEU A 274 -1.00 10.69 -13.22
CA LEU A 274 -1.52 9.61 -12.38
C LEU A 274 -2.40 8.64 -13.18
N LEU A 275 -3.24 9.15 -14.09
CA LEU A 275 -4.02 8.30 -15.01
C LEU A 275 -3.10 7.40 -15.86
N LEU A 276 -2.01 7.95 -16.40
CA LEU A 276 -1.03 7.16 -17.16
C LEU A 276 -0.31 6.13 -16.29
N ARG A 277 -0.01 6.47 -15.04
CA ARG A 277 0.56 5.52 -14.09
C ARG A 277 -0.39 4.36 -13.81
N ASP A 278 -1.68 4.64 -13.58
CA ASP A 278 -2.70 3.60 -13.37
C ASP A 278 -2.81 2.67 -14.59
N ILE A 279 -2.81 3.23 -15.81
CA ILE A 279 -2.84 2.44 -17.05
C ILE A 279 -1.56 1.59 -17.19
N TYR A 280 -0.39 2.17 -16.87
CA TYR A 280 0.90 1.47 -16.92
C TYR A 280 0.92 0.26 -15.97
N LEU A 281 0.51 0.43 -14.71
CA LEU A 281 0.51 -0.63 -13.71
C LEU A 281 -0.34 -1.84 -14.16
N VAL A 282 -1.56 -1.59 -14.62
CA VAL A 282 -2.42 -2.66 -15.17
C VAL A 282 -1.79 -3.31 -16.41
N SER A 283 -1.07 -2.53 -17.24
CA SER A 283 -0.45 -3.03 -18.46
C SER A 283 0.78 -3.90 -18.23
N GLU A 284 1.62 -3.60 -17.23
CA GLU A 284 2.91 -4.27 -17.00
C GLU A 284 2.86 -5.30 -15.86
N GLU A 285 2.16 -5.01 -14.77
CA GLU A 285 2.18 -5.87 -13.57
C GLU A 285 1.20 -7.04 -13.67
N CYS A 286 0.17 -6.93 -14.52
CA CYS A 286 -0.76 -8.03 -14.79
C CYS A 286 -0.33 -8.85 -16.01
N ALA A 287 -0.25 -10.18 -15.88
CA ALA A 287 0.07 -11.06 -17.00
C ALA A 287 -1.00 -10.98 -18.10
N SER A 288 -0.59 -10.76 -19.35
CA SER A 288 -1.49 -10.75 -20.53
C SER A 288 -2.11 -12.11 -20.83
N ARG A 289 -1.53 -13.18 -20.27
CA ARG A 289 -2.04 -14.54 -20.34
C ARG A 289 -2.07 -15.16 -18.94
N LEU A 290 -3.10 -15.96 -18.69
CA LEU A 290 -3.20 -16.77 -17.48
C LEU A 290 -2.22 -17.95 -17.55
N ALA A 291 -1.98 -18.62 -16.42
CA ALA A 291 -1.06 -19.78 -16.35
C ALA A 291 -1.42 -20.92 -17.32
N ASN A 292 -2.69 -21.04 -17.70
CA ASN A 292 -3.19 -21.99 -18.70
C ASN A 292 -3.00 -21.53 -20.17
N GLY A 293 -2.33 -20.40 -20.40
CA GLY A 293 -2.08 -19.84 -21.73
C GLY A 293 -3.24 -19.04 -22.34
N HIS A 294 -4.42 -19.03 -21.70
CA HIS A 294 -5.57 -18.22 -22.15
C HIS A 294 -5.30 -16.72 -22.00
N ILE A 295 -5.99 -15.92 -22.80
CA ILE A 295 -5.93 -14.46 -22.73
C ILE A 295 -6.54 -14.00 -21.41
N ASN A 296 -5.84 -13.14 -20.68
CA ASN A 296 -6.35 -12.55 -19.46
C ASN A 296 -7.38 -11.45 -19.78
N LEU A 297 -8.64 -11.83 -20.00
CA LEU A 297 -9.72 -10.90 -20.34
C LEU A 297 -9.99 -9.87 -19.24
N GLU A 298 -9.71 -10.20 -17.98
CA GLU A 298 -9.90 -9.30 -16.84
C GLU A 298 -8.94 -8.11 -16.90
N LYS A 299 -7.65 -8.35 -17.18
CA LYS A 299 -6.68 -7.29 -17.46
C LYS A 299 -7.16 -6.34 -18.57
N PHE A 300 -7.59 -6.90 -19.70
CA PHE A 300 -8.05 -6.10 -20.83
C PHE A 300 -9.34 -5.34 -20.51
N TRP A 301 -10.20 -5.90 -19.67
CA TRP A 301 -11.40 -5.25 -19.19
C TRP A 301 -11.07 -4.05 -18.29
N GLU A 302 -10.13 -4.18 -17.35
CA GLU A 302 -9.68 -3.06 -16.51
C GLU A 302 -9.01 -1.94 -17.33
N LEU A 303 -8.13 -2.29 -18.26
CA LEU A 303 -7.55 -1.32 -19.21
C LEU A 303 -8.65 -0.60 -20.01
N ALA A 304 -9.63 -1.37 -20.51
CA ALA A 304 -10.74 -0.81 -21.28
C ALA A 304 -11.58 0.15 -20.43
N LYS A 305 -11.81 -0.12 -19.14
CA LYS A 305 -12.54 0.79 -18.25
C LYS A 305 -11.83 2.14 -18.13
N LEU A 306 -10.53 2.14 -17.83
CA LEU A 306 -9.74 3.37 -17.66
C LEU A 306 -9.73 4.22 -18.94
N VAL A 307 -9.46 3.58 -20.08
CA VAL A 307 -9.43 4.28 -21.38
C VAL A 307 -10.83 4.76 -21.77
N THR A 308 -11.87 3.96 -21.55
CA THR A 308 -13.25 4.37 -21.86
C THR A 308 -13.67 5.56 -21.01
N GLN A 309 -13.29 5.58 -19.73
CA GLN A 309 -13.57 6.70 -18.82
C GLN A 309 -12.85 7.98 -19.29
N PHE A 310 -11.60 7.89 -19.74
CA PHE A 310 -10.93 9.04 -20.36
C PHE A 310 -11.68 9.56 -21.60
N LEU A 311 -12.15 8.64 -22.45
CA LEU A 311 -12.86 8.99 -23.68
C LEU A 311 -14.22 9.66 -23.45
N THR A 312 -14.88 9.39 -22.31
CA THR A 312 -16.12 10.10 -21.94
C THR A 312 -15.83 11.53 -21.49
N TRP A 313 -14.78 11.74 -20.69
CA TRP A 313 -14.36 13.07 -20.24
C TRP A 313 -13.94 14.01 -21.38
N ARG A 314 -13.46 13.45 -22.49
CA ARG A 314 -13.14 14.20 -23.71
C ARG A 314 -14.35 14.84 -24.38
N GLN A 315 -15.56 14.28 -24.18
CA GLN A 315 -16.77 14.65 -24.91
C GLN A 315 -17.63 15.64 -24.10
N VAL A 316 -17.09 16.82 -23.83
CA VAL A 316 -17.76 17.85 -23.02
C VAL A 316 -17.96 19.14 -23.80
N ASP A 317 -19.20 19.61 -23.88
CA ASP A 317 -19.53 20.94 -24.36
C ASP A 317 -19.13 21.98 -23.29
N TYR A 318 -18.09 22.75 -23.57
CA TYR A 318 -17.58 23.76 -22.64
C TYR A 318 -18.11 25.15 -22.99
N PRO A 319 -18.97 25.77 -22.16
CA PRO A 319 -19.83 26.88 -22.57
C PRO A 319 -19.17 28.27 -22.51
N PHE A 320 -17.86 28.34 -22.30
CA PHE A 320 -17.14 29.60 -22.17
C PHE A 320 -16.51 30.01 -23.50
N GLU A 321 -16.39 31.32 -23.71
CA GLU A 321 -15.76 31.86 -24.92
C GLU A 321 -14.23 31.81 -24.82
N ARG A 322 -13.59 31.46 -25.94
CA ARG A 322 -12.13 31.53 -26.07
C ARG A 322 -11.68 32.98 -26.20
N ASN A 323 -10.67 33.36 -25.42
CA ASN A 323 -9.98 34.65 -25.54
C ASN A 323 -8.66 34.47 -26.30
N SER A 324 -8.60 34.94 -27.54
CA SER A 324 -7.44 34.75 -28.42
C SER A 324 -6.14 35.35 -27.88
N GLN A 325 -6.21 36.46 -27.15
CA GLN A 325 -5.03 37.12 -26.57
C GLN A 325 -4.45 36.30 -25.43
N VAL A 326 -5.31 35.77 -24.54
CA VAL A 326 -4.88 34.91 -23.42
C VAL A 326 -4.37 33.56 -23.94
N MET A 327 -5.05 32.97 -24.92
CA MET A 327 -4.62 31.71 -25.54
C MET A 327 -3.24 31.85 -26.19
N SER A 328 -3.02 32.95 -26.95
CA SER A 328 -1.71 33.24 -27.52
C SER A 328 -0.65 33.38 -26.41
N TYR A 329 -0.94 34.11 -25.34
CA TYR A 329 0.01 34.26 -24.23
C TYR A 329 0.39 32.91 -23.61
N LEU A 330 -0.60 32.10 -23.24
CA LEU A 330 -0.39 30.78 -22.61
C LEU A 330 0.45 29.85 -23.49
N GLN A 331 0.24 29.88 -24.80
CA GLN A 331 0.90 28.98 -25.75
C GLN A 331 2.27 29.47 -26.22
N THR A 332 2.53 30.78 -26.22
CA THR A 332 3.77 31.35 -26.78
C THR A 332 4.68 32.02 -25.76
N CYS A 333 4.25 32.18 -24.49
CA CYS A 333 5.10 32.81 -23.47
C CYS A 333 6.40 31.99 -23.29
N PRO A 334 7.58 32.62 -23.45
CA PRO A 334 8.85 31.95 -23.26
C PRO A 334 8.99 31.56 -21.79
N THR A 335 9.04 30.25 -21.54
CA THR A 335 9.48 29.69 -20.28
C THR A 335 10.97 29.39 -20.40
N PRO A 336 11.78 29.58 -19.35
CA PRO A 336 13.20 29.23 -19.39
C PRO A 336 13.32 27.72 -19.64
N MET A 337 13.50 27.34 -20.91
CA MET A 337 13.94 26.01 -21.30
C MET A 337 15.41 25.89 -20.91
N GLU A 338 15.76 24.81 -20.20
CA GLU A 338 17.15 24.37 -20.11
C GLU A 338 17.72 24.26 -21.53
N ASN A 339 18.86 24.91 -21.76
CA ASN A 339 19.55 24.89 -23.04
C ASN A 339 19.80 23.46 -23.53
N GLY A 340 19.18 23.11 -24.64
CA GLY A 340 19.87 22.41 -25.73
C GLY A 340 20.45 21.03 -25.41
N LYS A 341 19.60 20.09 -24.98
CA LYS A 341 19.53 18.79 -25.66
C LYS A 341 18.10 18.61 -26.11
N SER A 342 17.93 18.25 -27.38
CA SER A 342 16.66 17.77 -27.87
C SER A 342 16.29 16.57 -27.02
N ASP A 343 15.36 16.80 -26.11
CA ASP A 343 14.69 15.79 -25.33
C ASP A 343 13.59 15.14 -26.17
N ARG A 344 14.00 14.74 -27.39
CA ARG A 344 13.37 13.64 -28.12
C ARG A 344 13.42 12.44 -27.17
N LEU A 345 12.29 12.15 -26.54
CA LEU A 345 12.16 11.26 -25.38
C LEU A 345 12.93 11.70 -24.11
N ILE A 346 12.47 12.71 -23.38
CA ILE A 346 12.49 12.64 -21.89
C ILE A 346 11.08 12.43 -21.33
N LEU A 347 10.35 11.48 -21.87
CA LEU A 347 9.39 10.75 -21.06
C LEU A 347 9.84 9.33 -20.73
N ILE A 348 11.12 9.04 -21.02
CA ILE A 348 11.84 7.88 -20.50
C ILE A 348 13.32 8.23 -20.28
N LYS A 349 13.65 9.41 -19.74
CA LYS A 349 14.87 9.42 -18.93
C LYS A 349 14.47 8.79 -17.61
N LYS A 350 15.13 7.68 -17.30
CA LYS A 350 15.18 7.21 -15.94
C LYS A 350 15.88 8.31 -15.13
N VAL A 351 15.12 9.26 -14.59
CA VAL A 351 15.59 10.12 -13.50
C VAL A 351 15.67 9.19 -12.31
N VAL A 352 16.88 8.67 -12.14
CA VAL A 352 17.25 7.78 -11.05
C VAL A 352 17.68 8.66 -9.91
N CYS A 353 16.77 8.91 -8.98
CA CYS A 353 17.12 9.57 -7.74
C CYS A 353 17.85 8.58 -6.86
N TYR A 354 18.92 9.03 -6.22
CA TYR A 354 19.62 8.24 -5.22
C TYR A 354 19.11 8.68 -3.86
N PHE A 355 18.42 7.78 -3.16
CA PHE A 355 18.12 7.98 -1.76
C PHE A 355 19.18 7.27 -0.93
N GLU A 356 20.03 8.07 -0.31
CA GLU A 356 20.91 7.57 0.73
C GLU A 356 20.04 7.24 1.92
N SER A 357 19.86 5.95 2.18
CA SER A 357 19.01 5.48 3.27
C SER A 357 19.45 6.01 4.63
N TRP A 358 20.75 6.24 4.84
CA TRP A 358 21.26 6.91 6.04
C TRP A 358 20.76 8.35 6.27
N ALA A 359 20.05 8.98 5.31
CA ALA A 359 19.42 10.27 5.51
C ALA A 359 18.41 10.26 6.67
N VAL A 360 17.83 9.10 7.00
CA VAL A 360 16.95 8.92 8.18
C VAL A 360 17.66 9.15 9.51
N TYR A 361 18.98 8.99 9.57
CA TYR A 361 19.78 9.17 10.79
C TYR A 361 20.27 10.62 11.00
N ARG A 362 20.02 11.51 10.05
CA ARG A 362 20.43 12.92 10.16
C ARG A 362 19.48 13.65 11.12
N THR A 363 19.92 14.74 11.74
CA THR A 363 19.11 15.52 12.70
C THR A 363 18.60 16.83 12.10
N GLY A 364 17.44 17.31 12.58
CA GLY A 364 16.82 18.57 12.15
C GLY A 364 16.32 18.54 10.69
N ASP A 365 16.42 19.67 9.98
CA ASP A 365 16.00 19.80 8.57
C ASP A 365 16.78 18.91 7.58
N GLY A 366 17.80 18.19 8.07
CA GLY A 366 18.58 17.23 7.30
C GLY A 366 18.06 15.79 7.37
N ALA A 367 17.13 15.48 8.29
CA ALA A 367 16.44 14.20 8.37
C ALA A 367 15.41 14.12 7.23
N PHE A 368 15.45 13.05 6.43
CA PHE A 368 14.58 12.92 5.26
C PHE A 368 14.17 11.45 5.11
N ASN A 369 12.87 11.18 5.15
CA ASN A 369 12.30 9.86 4.92
C ASN A 369 12.00 9.64 3.43
N ILE A 370 11.75 8.39 3.05
CA ILE A 370 11.36 8.07 1.67
C ILE A 370 10.03 8.74 1.28
N GLU A 371 9.15 8.95 2.26
CA GLU A 371 7.85 9.63 2.09
C GLU A 371 7.99 11.13 1.81
N ASP A 372 9.10 11.75 2.24
CA ASP A 372 9.40 13.16 2.01
C ASP A 372 9.91 13.41 0.57
N ILE A 373 10.22 12.34 -0.17
CA ILE A 373 10.64 12.42 -1.56
C ILE A 373 9.42 12.75 -2.41
N ASP A 374 9.45 13.92 -3.05
CA ASP A 374 8.48 14.27 -4.08
C ASP A 374 8.59 13.27 -5.24
N ALA A 375 7.63 12.34 -5.28
CA ALA A 375 7.53 11.28 -6.29
C ALA A 375 7.34 11.83 -7.72
N SER A 376 7.09 13.13 -7.89
CA SER A 376 7.05 13.78 -9.20
C SER A 376 8.44 14.13 -9.75
N LEU A 377 9.48 14.12 -8.90
CA LEU A 377 10.86 14.46 -9.27
C LEU A 377 11.66 13.26 -9.81
N CYS A 378 11.23 12.03 -9.52
CA CYS A 378 11.97 10.81 -9.78
C CYS A 378 11.14 9.81 -10.59
N THR A 379 11.72 9.22 -11.64
CA THR A 379 11.05 8.14 -12.39
C THR A 379 11.42 6.75 -11.84
N HIS A 380 12.59 6.65 -11.21
CA HIS A 380 13.14 5.47 -10.56
C HIS A 380 13.84 5.98 -9.31
N LEU A 381 13.65 5.31 -8.19
CA LEU A 381 14.40 5.58 -6.98
C LEU A 381 15.37 4.42 -6.78
N LEU A 382 16.68 4.70 -6.81
CA LEU A 382 17.65 3.77 -6.27
C LEU A 382 17.66 4.01 -4.77
N TYR A 383 17.01 3.08 -4.09
CA TYR A 383 16.89 3.04 -2.66
C TYR A 383 18.04 2.21 -2.11
N SER A 384 18.93 2.88 -1.38
CA SER A 384 20.07 2.29 -0.69
C SER A 384 21.14 1.59 -1.53
N PHE A 385 22.23 1.26 -0.85
CA PHE A 385 23.23 0.29 -1.22
C PHE A 385 22.72 -1.12 -0.89
N VAL A 386 23.14 -2.11 -1.66
CA VAL A 386 22.95 -3.53 -1.31
C VAL A 386 24.31 -4.16 -1.06
N ASN A 387 24.39 -5.00 -0.04
CA ASN A 387 25.55 -5.85 0.22
C ASN A 387 25.53 -7.03 -0.75
N LEU A 388 26.69 -7.36 -1.31
CA LEU A 388 26.88 -8.53 -2.17
C LEU A 388 27.70 -9.56 -1.40
N GLY A 389 27.11 -10.71 -1.10
CA GLY A 389 27.80 -11.82 -0.47
C GLY A 389 28.78 -12.51 -1.43
N ASP A 390 29.77 -13.20 -0.86
CA ASP A 390 30.78 -13.96 -1.63
C ASP A 390 30.18 -15.09 -2.50
N ASP A 391 28.94 -15.50 -2.20
CA ASP A 391 28.15 -16.48 -2.94
C ASP A 391 27.23 -15.84 -4.01
N GLY A 392 27.27 -14.52 -4.15
CA GLY A 392 26.40 -13.76 -5.06
C GLY A 392 25.03 -13.42 -4.48
N SER A 393 24.77 -13.70 -3.20
CA SER A 393 23.57 -13.22 -2.50
C SER A 393 23.57 -11.69 -2.41
N VAL A 394 22.39 -11.09 -2.46
CA VAL A 394 22.20 -9.63 -2.39
C VAL A 394 21.31 -9.33 -1.18
N SER A 395 21.79 -8.55 -0.23
CA SER A 395 21.04 -8.11 0.96
C SER A 395 21.03 -6.59 1.09
N PRO A 396 20.07 -5.99 1.82
CA PRO A 396 20.08 -4.54 2.08
C PRO A 396 21.39 -4.08 2.72
N GLY A 397 21.82 -2.87 2.38
CA GLY A 397 23.01 -2.23 2.94
C GLY A 397 22.82 -1.85 4.40
N ASP A 398 21.61 -1.39 4.74
CA ASP A 398 21.17 -1.00 6.08
C ASP A 398 19.70 -1.37 6.28
N SER A 399 19.44 -2.48 6.97
CA SER A 399 18.09 -3.04 7.13
C SER A 399 17.09 -2.11 7.81
N TYR A 400 17.55 -1.13 8.60
CA TYR A 400 16.68 -0.20 9.31
C TYR A 400 16.23 0.96 8.41
N ALA A 401 17.08 1.36 7.46
CA ALA A 401 16.81 2.49 6.58
C ALA A 401 16.27 2.11 5.19
N ASP A 402 16.29 0.81 4.84
CA ASP A 402 16.09 0.25 3.48
C ASP A 402 14.78 -0.55 3.28
N LEU A 403 13.83 -0.44 4.20
CA LEU A 403 12.51 -1.06 4.08
C LEU A 403 11.44 0.00 4.45
N SER A 404 10.57 0.37 3.50
CA SER A 404 9.59 1.47 3.60
C SER A 404 8.70 1.34 4.84
N ASP A 405 8.85 2.22 5.83
CA ASP A 405 8.10 2.23 7.11
C ASP A 405 7.89 0.83 7.73
N GLY A 406 8.87 -0.04 7.51
CA GLY A 406 8.63 -1.47 7.41
C GLY A 406 9.86 -2.25 7.79
N LEU A 407 10.43 -1.93 8.96
CA LEU A 407 10.69 -3.05 9.85
C LEU A 407 9.41 -3.89 9.82
N GLU A 408 9.54 -5.16 9.46
CA GLU A 408 8.65 -6.15 10.04
C GLU A 408 8.42 -5.74 11.47
N LYS A 409 7.16 -5.41 11.82
CA LYS A 409 6.89 -4.96 13.18
C LYS A 409 7.23 -6.15 14.07
N VAL A 410 8.40 -6.09 14.70
CA VAL A 410 8.79 -7.04 15.74
C VAL A 410 8.16 -6.51 17.01
N VAL A 411 7.08 -7.17 17.39
CA VAL A 411 6.26 -6.85 18.55
C VAL A 411 6.64 -7.81 19.66
N CYS A 412 7.28 -7.29 20.70
CA CYS A 412 7.79 -8.08 21.81
C CYS A 412 6.90 -7.87 23.05
N TYR A 413 6.38 -8.95 23.61
CA TYR A 413 5.70 -8.92 24.90
C TYR A 413 6.71 -9.10 26.03
N PHE A 414 6.68 -8.22 27.02
CA PHE A 414 7.46 -8.31 28.24
C PHE A 414 6.56 -8.70 29.41
N GLU A 415 6.77 -9.91 29.91
CA GLU A 415 6.11 -10.44 31.09
C GLU A 415 6.64 -9.75 32.35
N SER A 416 5.88 -8.84 32.94
CA SER A 416 6.35 -8.06 34.09
C SER A 416 6.68 -8.92 35.32
N TRP A 417 6.07 -10.10 35.45
CA TRP A 417 6.33 -11.05 36.53
C TRP A 417 7.63 -11.84 36.35
N ALA A 418 8.29 -11.78 35.18
CA ALA A 418 9.57 -12.47 34.95
C ALA A 418 10.70 -11.95 35.88
N VAL A 419 10.52 -10.75 36.46
CA VAL A 419 11.41 -10.18 37.49
C VAL A 419 11.45 -11.01 38.78
N TYR A 420 10.44 -11.85 39.02
CA TYR A 420 10.36 -12.72 40.20
C TYR A 420 10.97 -14.11 40.00
N ARG A 421 11.32 -14.47 38.75
CA ARG A 421 12.04 -15.72 38.48
C ARG A 421 13.40 -15.67 39.17
N THR A 422 13.91 -16.84 39.57
CA THR A 422 15.17 -16.94 40.31
C THR A 422 16.30 -17.51 39.44
N GLY A 423 17.55 -17.26 39.85
CA GLY A 423 18.73 -17.75 39.14
C GLY A 423 18.83 -17.19 37.72
N ASP A 424 19.21 -18.04 36.76
CA ASP A 424 19.37 -17.66 35.35
C ASP A 424 18.03 -17.44 34.61
N GLY A 425 16.90 -17.72 35.27
CA GLY A 425 15.56 -17.43 34.77
C GLY A 425 15.09 -16.01 35.07
N ALA A 426 15.76 -15.29 35.98
CA ALA A 426 15.44 -13.91 36.30
C ALA A 426 15.62 -13.01 35.06
N PHE A 427 14.58 -12.27 34.68
CA PHE A 427 14.61 -11.38 33.52
C PHE A 427 14.03 -10.02 33.89
N ASN A 428 14.91 -9.02 33.98
CA ASN A 428 14.58 -7.64 34.35
C ASN A 428 14.53 -6.75 33.11
N ILE A 429 14.02 -5.53 33.27
CA ILE A 429 13.93 -4.55 32.17
C ILE A 429 15.33 -4.20 31.64
N GLU A 430 16.33 -4.19 32.51
CA GLU A 430 17.72 -3.95 32.14
C GLU A 430 18.34 -5.08 31.29
N ASP A 431 17.68 -6.24 31.21
CA ASP A 431 18.07 -7.37 30.36
C ASP A 431 17.51 -7.25 28.93
N ILE A 432 16.57 -6.32 28.69
CA ILE A 432 15.94 -6.11 27.39
C ILE A 432 16.92 -5.42 26.43
N ASP A 433 17.23 -6.09 25.32
CA ASP A 433 17.87 -5.45 24.18
C ASP A 433 16.80 -4.77 23.30
N ALA A 434 16.64 -3.47 23.50
CA ALA A 434 15.65 -2.66 22.79
C ALA A 434 15.91 -2.53 21.28
N SER A 435 17.04 -3.02 20.76
CA SER A 435 17.33 -3.04 19.32
C SER A 435 16.65 -4.22 18.60
N LEU A 436 16.21 -5.23 19.34
CA LEU A 436 15.57 -6.43 18.77
C LEU A 436 14.08 -6.24 18.49
N CYS A 437 13.47 -5.17 19.01
CA CYS A 437 12.04 -4.94 18.98
C CYS A 437 11.72 -3.56 18.41
N THR A 438 10.64 -3.48 17.64
CA THR A 438 10.08 -2.19 17.18
C THR A 438 9.04 -1.65 18.14
N HIS A 439 8.28 -2.56 18.75
CA HIS A 439 7.25 -2.29 19.74
C HIS A 439 7.51 -3.25 20.92
N LEU A 440 7.51 -2.72 22.13
CA LEU A 440 7.58 -3.50 23.36
C LEU A 440 6.29 -3.27 24.14
N LEU A 441 5.61 -4.36 24.49
CA LEU A 441 4.37 -4.35 25.24
C LEU A 441 4.66 -4.80 26.67
N TYR A 442 4.47 -3.91 27.62
CA TYR A 442 4.56 -4.23 29.03
C TYR A 442 3.25 -4.90 29.48
N SER A 443 3.35 -6.17 29.86
CA SER A 443 2.22 -7.03 30.20
C SER A 443 2.17 -7.33 31.70
N PHE A 444 1.08 -7.07 32.43
CA PHE A 444 -0.20 -6.49 32.01
C PHE A 444 -0.67 -5.39 32.96
N VAL A 445 -1.61 -4.56 32.48
CA VAL A 445 -2.41 -3.65 33.30
C VAL A 445 -3.82 -4.20 33.51
N ASN A 446 -4.49 -3.80 34.59
CA ASN A 446 -5.79 -4.31 35.00
C ASN A 446 -6.94 -3.40 34.56
N LEU A 447 -8.07 -4.02 34.17
CA LEU A 447 -9.35 -3.37 33.93
C LEU A 447 -10.30 -3.62 35.11
N GLY A 448 -10.85 -2.54 35.69
CA GLY A 448 -11.92 -2.60 36.68
C GLY A 448 -13.30 -2.62 36.03
N ASP A 449 -14.26 -3.22 36.72
CA ASP A 449 -15.66 -3.35 36.30
C ASP A 449 -16.45 -2.02 36.32
N ASP A 450 -15.83 -0.93 36.73
CA ASP A 450 -16.29 0.46 36.58
C ASP A 450 -15.62 1.21 35.40
N GLY A 451 -14.72 0.54 34.66
CA GLY A 451 -13.91 1.13 33.59
C GLY A 451 -12.62 1.77 34.09
N SER A 452 -12.18 1.52 35.33
CA SER A 452 -10.86 1.97 35.78
C SER A 452 -9.72 1.17 35.13
N VAL A 453 -8.58 1.83 34.88
CA VAL A 453 -7.34 1.19 34.44
C VAL A 453 -6.31 1.37 35.54
N SER A 454 -5.70 0.27 35.99
CA SER A 454 -4.77 0.28 37.13
C SER A 454 -3.55 -0.62 36.90
N PRO A 455 -2.44 -0.39 37.63
CA PRO A 455 -1.26 -1.24 37.52
C PRO A 455 -1.56 -2.73 37.77
N GLY A 456 -0.84 -3.59 37.06
CA GLY A 456 -0.93 -5.05 37.20
C GLY A 456 -0.42 -5.52 38.55
N ASP A 457 0.78 -5.03 38.87
CA ASP A 457 1.48 -5.28 40.13
C ASP A 457 2.17 -3.99 40.58
N SER A 458 1.56 -3.28 41.53
CA SER A 458 2.08 -2.01 42.02
C SER A 458 3.52 -2.09 42.52
N TYR A 459 3.98 -3.24 43.04
CA TYR A 459 5.36 -3.37 43.50
C TYR A 459 6.34 -3.50 42.34
N ALA A 460 6.03 -4.26 41.30
CA ALA A 460 6.89 -4.35 40.11
C ALA A 460 6.84 -3.04 39.29
N ASP A 461 5.66 -2.45 39.18
CA ASP A 461 5.35 -1.42 38.19
C ASP A 461 5.71 0.00 38.63
N LEU A 462 5.47 0.34 39.90
CA LEU A 462 5.53 1.71 40.39
C LEU A 462 6.86 2.07 41.06
N SER A 463 7.10 3.38 41.17
CA SER A 463 8.35 3.95 41.67
C SER A 463 8.65 3.70 43.15
N ASP A 464 7.64 3.31 43.94
CA ASP A 464 7.81 2.90 45.34
C ASP A 464 8.20 1.43 45.49
N GLY A 465 8.25 0.68 44.39
CA GLY A 465 8.78 -0.68 44.31
C GLY A 465 9.98 -0.79 43.35
N LEU A 466 9.84 -1.55 42.26
CA LEU A 466 10.90 -1.82 41.28
C LEU A 466 10.97 -0.80 40.13
N ASP A 467 10.00 0.13 40.07
CA ASP A 467 9.96 1.24 39.11
C ASP A 467 9.86 0.78 37.65
N GLY A 468 9.15 -0.32 37.39
CA GLY A 468 9.06 -0.97 36.09
C GLY A 468 8.63 -0.04 34.96
N TYR A 469 7.58 0.77 35.17
CA TYR A 469 7.06 1.65 34.12
C TYR A 469 8.05 2.73 33.69
N ASN A 470 8.76 3.35 34.64
CA ASN A 470 9.76 4.36 34.30
C ASN A 470 10.97 3.72 33.62
N LYS A 471 11.43 2.57 34.11
CA LYS A 471 12.56 1.84 33.54
C LYS A 471 12.30 1.40 32.09
N VAL A 472 11.12 0.84 31.79
CA VAL A 472 10.80 0.40 30.43
C VAL A 472 10.66 1.58 29.48
N ASN A 473 10.05 2.68 29.93
CA ASN A 473 9.96 3.89 29.10
C ASN A 473 11.32 4.55 28.84
N ASN A 474 12.28 4.39 29.75
CA ASN A 474 13.65 4.87 29.55
C ASN A 474 14.40 4.15 28.42
N LEU A 475 13.93 2.97 27.97
CA LEU A 475 14.49 2.29 26.79
C LEU A 475 14.39 3.14 25.53
N LYS A 476 13.40 4.04 25.44
CA LYS A 476 13.27 5.02 24.34
C LYS A 476 14.51 5.91 24.17
N ASN A 477 15.24 6.16 25.26
CA ASN A 477 16.43 7.01 25.25
C ASN A 477 17.67 6.33 24.66
N GLN A 478 17.58 5.04 24.30
CA GLN A 478 18.69 4.30 23.68
C GLN A 478 18.86 4.60 22.18
N GLY A 479 17.95 5.38 21.58
CA GLY A 479 18.07 5.83 20.18
C GLY A 479 17.69 4.77 19.15
N THR A 480 17.00 3.70 19.53
CA THR A 480 16.52 2.64 18.61
C THR A 480 15.24 3.00 17.86
N GLY A 481 14.50 4.01 18.35
CA GLY A 481 13.19 4.38 17.82
C GLY A 481 12.03 3.49 18.31
N ILE A 482 12.29 2.58 19.27
CA ILE A 482 11.30 1.66 19.84
C ILE A 482 10.07 2.39 20.40
N LYS A 483 8.89 1.79 20.21
CA LYS A 483 7.63 2.20 20.84
C LYS A 483 7.36 1.36 22.08
N ILE A 484 7.03 2.00 23.19
CA ILE A 484 6.75 1.33 24.47
C ILE A 484 5.25 1.46 24.76
N MET A 485 4.55 0.33 24.73
CA MET A 485 3.11 0.22 24.94
C MET A 485 2.81 -0.61 26.19
N VAL A 486 1.57 -0.56 26.68
CA VAL A 486 1.07 -1.47 27.72
C VAL A 486 0.02 -2.40 27.15
N ALA A 487 0.02 -3.66 27.59
CA ALA A 487 -1.05 -4.60 27.29
C ALA A 487 -2.04 -4.67 28.47
N LEU A 488 -3.33 -4.67 28.18
CA LEU A 488 -4.42 -4.75 29.15
C LEU A 488 -5.16 -6.06 28.99
N GLY A 489 -5.21 -6.88 30.04
CA GLY A 489 -5.89 -8.18 30.04
C GLY A 489 -4.93 -9.36 30.19
N GLY A 490 -4.93 -10.24 29.20
CA GLY A 490 -4.26 -11.55 29.21
C GLY A 490 -5.12 -12.65 29.82
N GLY A 491 -4.77 -13.91 29.56
CA GLY A 491 -5.57 -15.08 29.96
C GLY A 491 -5.96 -15.18 31.44
N SER A 492 -5.19 -14.62 32.38
CA SER A 492 -5.52 -14.62 33.82
C SER A 492 -6.59 -13.61 34.23
N ALA A 493 -6.84 -12.57 33.41
CA ALA A 493 -7.83 -11.53 33.69
C ALA A 493 -9.28 -12.04 33.53
N GLY A 494 -9.48 -13.08 32.71
CA GLY A 494 -10.81 -13.60 32.36
C GLY A 494 -11.67 -12.61 31.57
N SER A 495 -12.87 -13.04 31.17
CA SER A 495 -13.71 -12.27 30.24
C SER A 495 -14.87 -11.49 30.88
N ALA A 496 -15.27 -11.83 32.11
CA ALA A 496 -16.45 -11.25 32.75
C ALA A 496 -16.37 -9.72 32.93
N THR A 497 -15.19 -9.20 33.29
CA THR A 497 -14.97 -7.76 33.50
C THR A 497 -15.00 -7.00 32.19
N PHE A 498 -14.31 -7.48 31.16
CA PHE A 498 -14.37 -6.92 29.81
C PHE A 498 -15.80 -6.86 29.28
N SER A 499 -16.51 -7.98 29.30
CA SER A 499 -17.93 -8.08 28.92
C SER A 499 -18.79 -7.08 29.70
N THR A 500 -18.55 -6.90 31.00
CA THR A 500 -19.29 -5.92 31.82
C THR A 500 -19.03 -4.46 31.40
N VAL A 501 -17.79 -4.11 31.07
CA VAL A 501 -17.41 -2.75 30.71
C VAL A 501 -17.88 -2.40 29.29
N VAL A 502 -17.60 -3.24 28.29
CA VAL A 502 -17.86 -2.90 26.88
C VAL A 502 -19.36 -2.80 26.57
N ASN A 503 -20.20 -3.58 27.28
CA ASN A 503 -21.65 -3.59 27.09
C ASN A 503 -22.39 -2.48 27.86
N ASP A 504 -21.69 -1.61 28.59
CA ASP A 504 -22.26 -0.46 29.28
C ASP A 504 -21.60 0.82 28.78
N ALA A 505 -22.35 1.67 28.07
CA ALA A 505 -21.81 2.87 27.46
C ALA A 505 -21.16 3.85 28.46
N SER A 506 -21.64 3.89 29.71
CA SER A 506 -21.05 4.77 30.73
C SER A 506 -19.69 4.24 31.21
N LYS A 507 -19.60 2.93 31.42
CA LYS A 507 -18.34 2.26 31.82
C LYS A 507 -17.33 2.24 30.70
N ARG A 508 -17.78 2.04 29.45
CA ARG A 508 -16.94 2.09 28.26
C ARG A 508 -16.34 3.49 28.05
N SER A 509 -17.15 4.54 28.18
CA SER A 509 -16.64 5.91 28.14
C SER A 509 -15.65 6.17 29.27
N ALA A 510 -15.92 5.69 30.50
CA ALA A 510 -14.99 5.81 31.61
C ALA A 510 -13.68 5.08 31.34
N PHE A 511 -13.73 3.87 30.76
CA PHE A 511 -12.57 3.11 30.34
C PHE A 511 -11.72 3.87 29.33
N VAL A 512 -12.34 4.41 28.28
CA VAL A 512 -11.64 5.19 27.25
C VAL A 512 -10.90 6.38 27.86
N ASP A 513 -11.56 7.15 28.73
CA ASP A 513 -10.93 8.31 29.39
C ASP A 513 -9.81 7.87 30.35
N ASN A 514 -10.01 6.79 31.10
CA ASN A 514 -9.03 6.24 32.02
C ASN A 514 -7.81 5.66 31.30
N ALA A 515 -7.98 5.05 30.13
CA ALA A 515 -6.88 4.57 29.30
C ALA A 515 -5.97 5.72 28.87
N VAL A 516 -6.55 6.83 28.36
CA VAL A 516 -5.77 8.04 27.99
C VAL A 516 -5.02 8.60 29.19
N ASN A 517 -5.69 8.69 30.35
CA ASN A 517 -5.06 9.18 31.58
C ASN A 517 -3.92 8.27 32.02
N PHE A 518 -4.10 6.95 31.96
CA PHE A 518 -3.07 5.97 32.33
C PHE A 518 -1.84 6.11 31.42
N LEU A 519 -2.02 6.13 30.10
CA LEU A 519 -0.94 6.29 29.14
C LEU A 519 -0.16 7.59 29.38
N SER A 520 -0.88 8.70 29.57
CA SER A 520 -0.26 10.00 29.84
C SER A 520 0.48 10.05 31.18
N ASN A 521 -0.05 9.41 32.22
CA ASN A 521 0.53 9.45 33.57
C ASN A 521 1.85 8.68 33.64
N TYR A 522 1.95 7.58 32.89
CA TYR A 522 3.11 6.69 32.94
C TYR A 522 4.01 6.77 31.70
N GLY A 523 3.66 7.59 30.71
CA GLY A 523 4.53 7.95 29.57
C GLY A 523 4.58 6.92 28.44
N PHE A 524 3.55 6.08 28.31
CA PHE A 524 3.44 5.05 27.27
C PHE A 524 3.01 5.64 25.92
N ASP A 525 3.45 5.00 24.83
CA ASP A 525 3.16 5.42 23.46
C ASP A 525 1.84 4.81 22.93
N GLY A 526 1.22 3.88 23.65
CA GLY A 526 -0.02 3.24 23.23
C GLY A 526 -0.47 2.09 24.13
N MET A 527 -1.60 1.49 23.77
CA MET A 527 -2.23 0.38 24.49
C MET A 527 -2.58 -0.77 23.54
N ASP A 528 -2.34 -2.00 24.00
CA ASP A 528 -2.80 -3.24 23.38
C ASP A 528 -3.95 -3.81 24.21
N ILE A 529 -5.05 -4.18 23.56
CA ILE A 529 -6.18 -4.82 24.23
C ILE A 529 -6.10 -6.32 24.02
N ASP A 530 -5.81 -7.04 25.10
CA ASP A 530 -5.66 -8.49 25.13
C ASP A 530 -6.84 -9.13 25.89
N TRP A 531 -8.03 -9.05 25.29
CA TRP A 531 -9.22 -9.69 25.84
C TRP A 531 -9.32 -11.12 25.31
N GLU A 532 -9.16 -12.08 26.23
CA GLU A 532 -9.27 -13.51 25.96
C GLU A 532 -10.56 -14.15 26.53
N TYR A 533 -11.66 -14.32 25.79
CA TYR A 533 -11.95 -13.74 24.46
C TYR A 533 -13.38 -13.19 24.41
N PRO A 534 -13.69 -12.18 23.56
CA PRO A 534 -15.06 -11.71 23.37
C PRO A 534 -16.03 -12.87 23.05
N ALA A 535 -17.21 -12.90 23.66
CA ALA A 535 -18.22 -13.94 23.45
C ALA A 535 -17.76 -15.39 23.76
N SER A 536 -16.61 -15.58 24.40
CA SER A 536 -16.06 -16.88 24.83
C SER A 536 -15.56 -16.81 26.27
N GLY A 537 -15.70 -17.89 27.03
CA GLY A 537 -15.33 -17.93 28.45
C GLY A 537 -16.40 -17.40 29.42
N ASP A 538 -16.10 -17.53 30.71
CA ASP A 538 -17.06 -17.27 31.77
C ASP A 538 -17.41 -15.77 31.88
N GLY A 539 -18.72 -15.47 31.88
CA GLY A 539 -19.25 -14.11 31.98
C GLY A 539 -19.37 -13.35 30.65
N SER A 540 -18.94 -13.94 29.54
CA SER A 540 -19.07 -13.38 28.19
C SER A 540 -20.52 -13.39 27.68
N ARG A 541 -20.84 -12.47 26.78
CA ARG A 541 -22.15 -12.30 26.15
C ARG A 541 -22.00 -12.32 24.64
N SER A 542 -23.05 -12.71 23.92
CA SER A 542 -23.01 -12.67 22.45
C SER A 542 -22.85 -11.24 21.90
N SER A 543 -23.31 -10.23 22.64
CA SER A 543 -23.18 -8.81 22.28
C SER A 543 -21.74 -8.27 22.42
N ASP A 544 -20.83 -9.06 22.99
CA ASP A 544 -19.43 -8.69 23.15
C ASP A 544 -18.76 -8.40 21.82
N LYS A 545 -19.11 -9.15 20.77
CA LYS A 545 -18.54 -9.01 19.42
C LYS A 545 -18.72 -7.59 18.87
N GLU A 546 -19.95 -7.07 18.91
CA GLU A 546 -20.24 -5.71 18.43
C GLU A 546 -19.73 -4.64 19.42
N ALA A 547 -19.91 -4.88 20.72
CA ALA A 547 -19.50 -3.94 21.77
C ALA A 547 -17.97 -3.75 21.84
N PHE A 548 -17.20 -4.78 21.51
CA PHE A 548 -15.75 -4.70 21.43
C PHE A 548 -15.31 -3.72 20.33
N VAL A 549 -15.88 -3.83 19.12
CA VAL A 549 -15.59 -2.89 18.02
C VAL A 549 -16.05 -1.47 18.35
N GLU A 550 -17.18 -1.30 19.03
CA GLU A 550 -17.62 0.03 19.48
C GLU A 550 -16.60 0.64 20.45
N THR A 551 -16.08 -0.15 21.39
CA THR A 551 -15.02 0.26 22.32
C THR A 551 -13.74 0.64 21.59
N LEU A 552 -13.29 -0.16 20.62
CA LEU A 552 -12.08 0.13 19.83
C LEU A 552 -12.23 1.42 19.02
N LYS A 553 -13.42 1.72 18.49
CA LYS A 553 -13.69 2.98 17.78
C LYS A 553 -13.62 4.19 18.72
N GLU A 554 -14.16 4.07 19.93
CA GLU A 554 -14.09 5.12 20.94
C GLU A 554 -12.63 5.35 21.40
N LEU A 555 -11.87 4.27 21.65
CA LEU A 555 -10.43 4.33 21.94
C LEU A 555 -9.66 4.99 20.79
N ARG A 556 -9.83 4.53 19.55
CA ARG A 556 -9.14 5.08 18.37
C ARG A 556 -9.37 6.57 18.21
N SER A 557 -10.64 7.00 18.31
CA SER A 557 -11.00 8.41 18.22
C SER A 557 -10.27 9.26 19.26
N LYS A 558 -10.14 8.77 20.49
CA LYS A 558 -9.41 9.47 21.55
C LYS A 558 -7.91 9.40 21.37
N PHE A 559 -7.37 8.25 21.00
CA PHE A 559 -5.94 8.05 20.84
C PHE A 559 -5.39 8.89 19.69
N ASP A 560 -6.16 9.12 18.61
CA ASP A 560 -5.79 10.02 17.52
C ASP A 560 -5.60 11.48 17.97
N GLU A 561 -6.37 11.94 18.96
CA GLU A 561 -6.21 13.29 19.53
C GLU A 561 -4.88 13.46 20.27
N HIS A 562 -4.30 12.35 20.76
CA HIS A 562 -3.08 12.32 21.56
C HIS A 562 -1.86 11.73 20.84
N GLY A 563 -2.05 11.11 19.67
CA GLY A 563 -1.01 10.42 18.93
C GLY A 563 -0.60 9.06 19.53
N TYR A 564 -1.50 8.40 20.27
CA TYR A 564 -1.24 7.08 20.84
C TYR A 564 -1.51 5.94 19.85
N LEU A 565 -0.75 4.85 19.99
CA LEU A 565 -0.96 3.60 19.26
C LEU A 565 -2.05 2.75 19.93
N LEU A 566 -2.81 2.03 19.11
CA LEU A 566 -3.82 1.05 19.56
C LEU A 566 -3.62 -0.26 18.80
N SER A 567 -3.41 -1.35 19.52
CA SER A 567 -3.38 -2.70 18.96
C SER A 567 -4.30 -3.65 19.73
N VAL A 568 -4.49 -4.85 19.20
CA VAL A 568 -5.22 -5.93 19.86
C VAL A 568 -4.46 -7.24 19.73
N ALA A 569 -4.48 -8.05 20.78
CA ALA A 569 -4.16 -9.47 20.71
C ALA A 569 -5.44 -10.28 20.50
N VAL A 570 -5.41 -11.23 19.58
CA VAL A 570 -6.60 -11.97 19.14
C VAL A 570 -6.32 -13.46 18.98
N GLY A 571 -7.33 -14.28 19.29
CA GLY A 571 -7.25 -15.72 19.10
C GLY A 571 -7.07 -16.09 17.62
N ALA A 572 -6.17 -17.03 17.35
CA ALA A 572 -5.87 -17.49 15.99
C ALA A 572 -6.98 -18.35 15.38
N GLY A 573 -7.60 -19.22 16.19
CA GLY A 573 -8.53 -20.25 15.72
C GLY A 573 -9.69 -19.71 14.87
N ASN A 574 -10.05 -20.44 13.82
CA ASN A 574 -11.11 -20.04 12.89
C ASN A 574 -12.48 -19.92 13.58
N SER A 575 -12.67 -20.65 14.68
CA SER A 575 -13.86 -20.54 15.53
C SER A 575 -14.05 -19.13 16.11
N PHE A 576 -12.97 -18.49 16.60
CA PHE A 576 -13.00 -17.14 17.17
C PHE A 576 -13.32 -16.06 16.13
N ILE A 577 -12.80 -16.17 14.90
CA ILE A 577 -13.09 -15.24 13.81
C ILE A 577 -14.62 -15.11 13.59
N GLY A 578 -15.32 -16.25 13.62
CA GLY A 578 -16.77 -16.29 13.48
C GLY A 578 -17.51 -15.78 14.72
N SER A 579 -17.16 -16.27 15.90
CA SER A 579 -17.94 -16.03 17.13
C SER A 579 -17.62 -14.72 17.85
N SER A 580 -16.37 -14.28 17.79
CA SER A 580 -15.82 -13.30 18.73
C SER A 580 -15.45 -11.97 18.05
N TYR A 581 -15.15 -11.99 16.75
CA TYR A 581 -14.54 -10.83 16.08
C TYR A 581 -15.34 -10.33 14.88
N ASP A 582 -15.56 -9.01 14.81
CA ASP A 582 -15.80 -8.31 13.55
C ASP A 582 -14.45 -7.81 13.03
N VAL A 583 -13.81 -8.65 12.20
CA VAL A 583 -12.44 -8.45 11.71
C VAL A 583 -12.27 -7.13 10.95
N THR A 584 -13.27 -6.74 10.15
CA THR A 584 -13.24 -5.47 9.41
C THR A 584 -13.35 -4.29 10.37
N GLY A 585 -14.26 -4.35 11.33
CA GLY A 585 -14.44 -3.32 12.36
C GLY A 585 -13.19 -3.14 13.24
N ILE A 586 -12.55 -4.22 13.65
CA ILE A 586 -11.27 -4.21 14.37
C ILE A 586 -10.18 -3.57 13.49
N SER A 587 -10.00 -4.08 12.26
CA SER A 587 -8.95 -3.62 11.35
C SER A 587 -9.02 -2.13 11.02
N GLN A 588 -10.22 -1.55 10.99
CA GLN A 588 -10.41 -0.11 10.79
C GLN A 588 -10.07 0.74 12.02
N SER A 589 -10.07 0.12 13.21
CA SER A 589 -9.98 0.81 14.49
C SER A 589 -8.59 0.69 15.14
N VAL A 590 -7.70 -0.19 14.67
CA VAL A 590 -6.39 -0.44 15.29
C VAL A 590 -5.24 -0.20 14.31
N ASP A 591 -4.03 0.05 14.83
CA ASP A 591 -2.81 0.20 14.05
C ASP A 591 -2.31 -1.16 13.52
N PHE A 592 -2.34 -2.19 14.38
CA PHE A 592 -2.00 -3.57 14.03
C PHE A 592 -2.70 -4.59 14.93
N ILE A 593 -2.69 -5.85 14.52
CA ILE A 593 -3.39 -6.99 15.13
C ILE A 593 -2.36 -8.09 15.40
N ASN A 594 -2.16 -8.44 16.67
CA ASN A 594 -1.30 -9.54 17.09
C ASN A 594 -2.12 -10.84 17.12
N VAL A 595 -2.00 -11.66 16.08
CA VAL A 595 -2.72 -12.94 16.00
C VAL A 595 -1.92 -13.99 16.75
N MET A 596 -2.49 -14.53 17.84
CA MET A 596 -1.83 -15.49 18.72
C MET A 596 -1.78 -16.90 18.10
N THR A 597 -0.97 -17.07 17.05
CA THR A 597 -0.81 -18.32 16.28
C THR A 597 0.06 -19.34 17.01
N TYR A 598 -0.32 -19.67 18.23
CA TYR A 598 0.24 -20.66 19.13
C TYR A 598 -0.87 -21.14 20.09
N ASP A 599 -0.56 -22.07 20.99
CA ASP A 599 -1.52 -22.75 21.88
C ASP A 599 -2.63 -23.52 21.13
N PHE A 600 -2.31 -24.04 19.94
CA PHE A 600 -3.23 -24.91 19.19
C PHE A 600 -3.51 -26.23 19.91
N HIS A 601 -2.55 -26.68 20.72
CA HIS A 601 -2.64 -27.86 21.57
C HIS A 601 -2.17 -27.52 22.99
N SER A 602 -2.71 -28.22 23.99
CA SER A 602 -2.33 -28.03 25.40
C SER A 602 -1.82 -29.31 26.06
N GLY A 603 -0.97 -29.17 27.08
CA GLY A 603 -0.43 -30.29 27.87
C GLY A 603 -1.49 -31.11 28.63
N TRP A 604 -2.73 -30.61 28.68
CA TRP A 604 -3.86 -31.25 29.34
C TRP A 604 -4.63 -32.20 28.43
N GLU A 605 -4.28 -32.27 27.15
CA GLU A 605 -4.87 -33.20 26.20
C GLU A 605 -4.39 -34.64 26.44
N SER A 606 -5.21 -35.60 26.01
CA SER A 606 -4.89 -37.04 26.14
C SER A 606 -3.90 -37.56 25.10
N TYR A 607 -3.46 -36.70 24.17
CA TYR A 607 -2.52 -37.02 23.11
C TYR A 607 -1.55 -35.85 22.94
N THR A 608 -0.31 -36.14 22.55
CA THR A 608 0.67 -35.11 22.22
C THR A 608 0.24 -34.35 20.96
N GLY A 609 0.43 -33.03 20.99
CA GLY A 609 0.08 -32.14 19.90
C GLY A 609 1.08 -30.99 19.77
N GLU A 610 1.02 -30.30 18.63
CA GLU A 610 1.98 -29.25 18.30
C GLU A 610 1.51 -27.88 18.79
N ASN A 611 2.39 -27.13 19.47
CA ASN A 611 2.01 -25.80 19.99
C ASN A 611 1.63 -24.82 18.86
N ALA A 612 2.42 -24.81 17.77
CA ALA A 612 2.32 -23.85 16.68
C ALA A 612 2.69 -24.47 15.32
N PRO A 613 1.92 -25.46 14.83
CA PRO A 613 2.17 -26.07 13.52
C PRO A 613 2.06 -25.04 12.40
N LEU A 614 3.03 -24.98 11.49
CA LEU A 614 2.95 -24.07 10.34
C LEU A 614 1.83 -24.50 9.39
N TYR A 615 1.69 -25.81 9.17
CA TYR A 615 0.64 -26.44 8.39
C TYR A 615 -0.01 -27.58 9.16
N ALA A 616 -1.29 -27.86 8.91
CA ALA A 616 -1.97 -29.01 9.48
C ALA A 616 -1.41 -30.32 8.88
N ARG A 617 -1.35 -31.38 9.69
CA ARG A 617 -0.89 -32.70 9.25
C ARG A 617 -2.04 -33.45 8.60
N SER A 618 -1.72 -34.36 7.68
CA SER A 618 -2.71 -35.21 7.01
C SER A 618 -3.48 -36.14 7.97
N SER A 619 -2.93 -36.42 9.14
CA SER A 619 -3.57 -37.20 10.21
C SER A 619 -4.51 -36.40 11.11
N ASP A 620 -4.47 -35.08 11.04
CA ASP A 620 -5.18 -34.24 11.99
C ASP A 620 -6.68 -34.23 11.68
N SER A 621 -7.48 -34.31 12.76
CA SER A 621 -8.93 -34.28 12.63
C SER A 621 -9.49 -32.86 12.45
N TYR A 622 -8.65 -31.83 12.65
CA TYR A 622 -8.98 -30.42 12.54
C TYR A 622 -7.85 -29.69 11.78
N ASP A 623 -8.23 -28.71 10.97
CA ASP A 623 -7.33 -27.99 10.04
C ASP A 623 -6.87 -26.65 10.65
N GLU A 624 -6.51 -26.63 11.93
CA GLU A 624 -6.00 -25.44 12.62
C GLU A 624 -4.47 -25.44 12.65
N SER A 625 -3.88 -24.42 12.01
CA SER A 625 -2.45 -24.22 11.89
C SER A 625 -2.17 -22.72 11.75
N VAL A 626 -0.91 -22.30 11.87
CA VAL A 626 -0.50 -20.92 11.64
C VAL A 626 -1.00 -20.44 10.27
N ASP A 627 -0.75 -21.21 9.20
CA ASP A 627 -1.18 -20.84 7.84
C ASP A 627 -2.70 -20.72 7.75
N SER A 628 -3.45 -21.76 8.15
CA SER A 628 -4.91 -21.75 8.00
C SER A 628 -5.58 -20.64 8.82
N CYS A 629 -5.06 -20.30 9.99
CA CYS A 629 -5.54 -19.19 10.81
C CYS A 629 -5.24 -17.82 10.20
N ILE A 630 -4.01 -17.60 9.71
CA ILE A 630 -3.65 -16.33 9.04
C ILE A 630 -4.48 -16.15 7.77
N GLN A 631 -4.66 -17.21 6.97
CA GLN A 631 -5.54 -17.19 5.80
C GLN A 631 -7.01 -16.92 6.19
N GLY A 632 -7.46 -17.44 7.33
CA GLY A 632 -8.77 -17.15 7.91
C GLY A 632 -8.98 -15.66 8.18
N TRP A 633 -8.01 -15.02 8.85
CA TRP A 633 -8.04 -13.58 9.16
C TRP A 633 -8.03 -12.72 7.88
N LEU A 634 -7.16 -13.06 6.92
CA LEU A 634 -7.11 -12.39 5.61
C LEU A 634 -8.45 -12.52 4.86
N SER A 635 -9.02 -13.72 4.82
CA SER A 635 -10.30 -14.00 4.16
C SER A 635 -11.49 -13.31 4.84
N ALA A 636 -11.40 -13.07 6.15
CA ALA A 636 -12.39 -12.32 6.91
C ALA A 636 -12.27 -10.79 6.74
N GLY A 637 -11.26 -10.31 6.01
CA GLY A 637 -11.09 -8.92 5.61
C GLY A 637 -10.03 -8.13 6.37
N ALA A 638 -9.15 -8.79 7.14
CA ALA A 638 -7.98 -8.12 7.72
C ALA A 638 -6.96 -7.77 6.62
N PRO A 639 -6.49 -6.51 6.54
CA PRO A 639 -5.39 -6.14 5.65
C PRO A 639 -4.08 -6.83 6.09
N ALA A 640 -3.33 -7.39 5.14
CA ALA A 640 -2.10 -8.13 5.43
C ALA A 640 -1.07 -7.28 6.18
N GLU A 641 -0.97 -5.99 5.85
CA GLU A 641 -0.06 -5.02 6.47
C GLU A 641 -0.37 -4.72 7.95
N LYS A 642 -1.55 -5.13 8.44
CA LYS A 642 -1.97 -4.98 9.84
C LYS A 642 -1.82 -6.26 10.67
N ILE A 643 -1.57 -7.41 10.05
CA ILE A 643 -1.47 -8.69 10.76
C ILE A 643 -0.03 -8.91 11.22
N ILE A 644 0.13 -9.16 12.53
CA ILE A 644 1.38 -9.61 13.15
C ILE A 644 1.19 -11.07 13.55
N MET A 645 2.02 -11.94 12.97
CA MET A 645 1.98 -13.37 13.26
C MET A 645 2.65 -13.66 14.60
N GLY A 646 1.90 -14.24 15.53
CA GLY A 646 2.38 -14.61 16.85
C GLY A 646 3.44 -15.70 16.82
N MET A 647 4.44 -15.56 17.69
CA MET A 647 5.48 -16.56 17.90
C MET A 647 5.66 -16.82 19.39
N GLY A 648 5.13 -17.94 19.87
CA GLY A 648 5.38 -18.42 21.22
C GLY A 648 6.84 -18.88 21.37
N LEU A 649 7.57 -18.26 22.30
CA LEU A 649 8.93 -18.66 22.70
C LEU A 649 8.90 -19.69 23.85
N PHE A 650 7.94 -20.61 23.77
CA PHE A 650 7.75 -21.68 24.73
C PHE A 650 7.22 -22.93 24.01
N GLY A 651 7.40 -24.08 24.64
CA GLY A 651 6.90 -25.36 24.16
C GLY A 651 5.84 -25.91 25.11
N ILE A 652 4.84 -26.58 24.54
CA ILE A 652 3.88 -27.37 25.31
C ILE A 652 4.49 -28.72 25.62
N SER A 653 4.37 -29.15 26.87
CA SER A 653 4.97 -30.38 27.38
C SER A 653 3.93 -31.37 27.88
N TYR A 654 4.23 -32.65 27.69
CA TYR A 654 3.35 -33.77 28.03
C TYR A 654 4.09 -34.84 28.83
N ASN A 655 3.34 -35.60 29.60
CA ASN A 655 3.79 -36.87 30.17
C ASN A 655 3.23 -38.05 29.36
N LEU A 656 4.09 -38.71 28.59
CA LEU A 656 3.74 -39.86 27.77
C LEU A 656 3.29 -41.05 28.63
N VAL A 657 2.30 -41.79 28.12
CA VAL A 657 1.92 -43.09 28.71
C VAL A 657 3.05 -44.12 28.54
N ASN A 658 3.76 -44.06 27.40
CA ASN A 658 4.87 -44.94 27.08
C ASN A 658 6.03 -44.14 26.45
N ALA A 659 7.21 -44.19 27.06
CA ALA A 659 8.40 -43.48 26.59
C ALA A 659 8.87 -43.92 25.18
N ASP A 660 8.56 -45.15 24.77
CA ASP A 660 8.91 -45.65 23.43
C ASP A 660 7.93 -45.16 22.34
N ASP A 661 6.76 -44.64 22.72
CA ASP A 661 5.74 -44.08 21.82
C ASP A 661 5.81 -42.54 21.87
N ARG A 662 6.80 -42.00 21.17
CA ARG A 662 7.24 -40.60 21.24
C ARG A 662 6.87 -39.74 20.03
N TRP A 663 5.87 -40.17 19.27
CA TRP A 663 5.43 -39.49 18.05
C TRP A 663 4.43 -38.38 18.37
N ILE A 664 4.15 -37.51 17.40
CA ILE A 664 3.02 -36.59 17.49
C ILE A 664 1.73 -37.40 17.43
N GLY A 665 0.79 -37.12 18.34
CA GLY A 665 -0.45 -37.88 18.52
C GLY A 665 -0.31 -39.09 19.44
N SER A 666 0.83 -39.29 20.10
CA SER A 666 1.04 -40.37 21.06
C SER A 666 0.25 -40.13 22.36
N PRO A 667 -0.27 -41.17 23.02
CA PRO A 667 -1.08 -41.00 24.24
C PRO A 667 -0.29 -40.36 25.39
N ALA A 668 -0.89 -39.34 26.02
CA ALA A 668 -0.39 -38.65 27.19
C ALA A 668 -1.34 -38.84 28.39
N ASN A 669 -0.80 -38.83 29.61
CA ASN A 669 -1.59 -38.96 30.84
C ASN A 669 -1.60 -37.68 31.69
N GLY A 670 -1.25 -36.55 31.08
CA GLY A 670 -1.25 -35.23 31.71
C GLY A 670 -0.12 -34.35 31.21
N PRO A 671 0.00 -33.14 31.78
CA PRO A 671 1.03 -32.18 31.43
C PRO A 671 2.41 -32.70 31.82
N GLY A 672 3.43 -32.23 31.09
CA GLY A 672 4.82 -32.37 31.53
C GLY A 672 5.06 -31.64 32.86
N ALA A 673 6.12 -32.04 33.57
CA ALA A 673 6.49 -31.40 34.83
C ALA A 673 6.82 -29.91 34.62
N ALA A 674 6.55 -29.11 35.65
CA ALA A 674 6.85 -27.69 35.66
C ALA A 674 8.34 -27.41 35.41
N GLY A 675 8.61 -26.38 34.61
CA GLY A 675 9.97 -25.89 34.35
C GLY A 675 10.65 -25.33 35.59
N ILE A 676 11.98 -25.37 35.61
CA ILE A 676 12.81 -24.90 36.75
C ILE A 676 12.77 -23.38 36.98
N TYR A 677 12.34 -22.61 35.98
CA TYR A 677 12.26 -21.15 35.99
C TYR A 677 10.83 -20.65 35.77
N THR A 678 10.10 -21.24 34.81
CA THR A 678 8.73 -20.82 34.47
C THR A 678 7.70 -21.37 35.47
N GLU A 679 8.01 -22.48 36.14
CA GLU A 679 7.15 -23.16 37.14
C GLU A 679 5.75 -23.53 36.61
N GLY A 680 5.53 -23.51 35.30
CA GLY A 680 4.25 -23.86 34.66
C GLY A 680 4.18 -25.34 34.29
N GLU A 681 3.25 -26.09 34.87
CA GLU A 681 2.98 -27.47 34.41
C GLU A 681 2.48 -27.46 32.96
N GLY A 682 3.07 -28.32 32.11
CA GLY A 682 2.65 -28.46 30.72
C GLY A 682 3.16 -27.39 29.77
N SER A 683 3.98 -26.43 30.24
CA SER A 683 4.61 -25.42 29.41
C SER A 683 6.06 -25.19 29.85
N LEU A 684 6.98 -25.09 28.89
CA LEU A 684 8.40 -24.87 29.16
C LEU A 684 8.89 -23.70 28.30
N GLY A 685 9.55 -22.72 28.93
CA GLY A 685 10.20 -21.63 28.20
C GLY A 685 11.31 -22.16 27.30
N TYR A 686 11.56 -21.51 26.16
CA TYR A 686 12.60 -21.97 25.22
C TYR A 686 13.98 -22.11 25.88
N MET A 687 14.32 -21.21 26.81
CA MET A 687 15.52 -21.28 27.63
C MET A 687 15.64 -22.58 28.45
N GLU A 688 14.54 -23.07 29.02
CA GLU A 688 14.49 -24.31 29.81
C GLU A 688 14.64 -25.52 28.90
N ILE A 689 13.96 -25.51 27.74
CA ILE A 689 14.06 -26.59 26.76
C ILE A 689 15.51 -26.70 26.26
N CYS A 690 16.15 -25.56 25.94
CA CYS A 690 17.54 -25.56 25.52
C CYS A 690 18.49 -26.08 26.62
N GLN A 691 18.22 -25.74 27.88
CA GLN A 691 19.00 -26.25 29.00
C GLN A 691 18.81 -27.76 29.18
N TYR A 692 17.58 -28.27 29.11
CA TYR A 692 17.33 -29.71 29.18
C TYR A 692 18.03 -30.48 28.06
N GLN A 693 18.07 -29.94 26.85
CA GLN A 693 18.80 -30.53 25.72
C GLN A 693 20.31 -30.60 25.95
N GLN A 694 20.88 -29.60 26.62
CA GLN A 694 22.32 -29.58 26.92
C GLN A 694 22.69 -30.51 28.06
N ASP A 695 21.91 -30.46 29.14
CA ASP A 695 22.15 -31.25 30.35
C ASP A 695 21.87 -32.75 30.09
N GLY A 696 20.92 -33.06 29.19
CA GLY A 696 20.49 -34.41 28.81
C GLY A 696 20.90 -34.88 27.42
N ALA A 697 21.99 -34.35 26.85
CA ALA A 697 22.39 -34.58 25.44
C ALA A 697 22.51 -36.07 25.02
N ASP A 698 22.73 -36.99 25.96
CA ASP A 698 22.82 -38.44 25.71
C ASP A 698 21.45 -39.17 25.74
N HIS A 699 20.37 -38.50 26.18
CA HIS A 699 19.04 -39.09 26.41
C HIS A 699 17.91 -38.37 25.67
N TRP A 700 18.14 -37.13 25.26
CA TRP A 700 17.18 -36.33 24.50
C TRP A 700 17.09 -36.80 23.04
N HIS A 701 15.88 -37.20 22.63
CA HIS A 701 15.54 -37.48 21.24
C HIS A 701 14.91 -36.24 20.62
N ILE A 702 15.48 -35.72 19.52
CA ILE A 702 14.92 -34.61 18.75
C ILE A 702 14.51 -35.15 17.39
N GLU A 703 13.29 -34.87 17.00
CA GLU A 703 12.71 -35.21 15.71
C GLU A 703 12.19 -33.95 15.03
N TRP A 704 11.98 -34.03 13.72
CA TRP A 704 11.43 -32.97 12.90
C TRP A 704 10.19 -33.48 12.17
N ASP A 705 9.05 -32.83 12.36
CA ASP A 705 7.86 -33.13 11.57
C ASP A 705 7.86 -32.32 10.28
N ASP A 706 7.96 -33.04 9.16
CA ASP A 706 8.05 -32.42 7.84
C ASP A 706 6.70 -31.93 7.30
N GLU A 707 5.56 -32.36 7.83
CA GLU A 707 4.26 -31.87 7.40
C GLU A 707 3.98 -30.51 8.03
N SER A 708 4.12 -30.41 9.36
CA SER A 708 3.85 -29.20 10.15
C SER A 708 5.02 -28.22 10.26
N LYS A 709 6.23 -28.65 9.87
CA LYS A 709 7.48 -27.86 9.91
C LYS A 709 7.89 -27.41 11.32
N VAL A 710 7.67 -28.25 12.32
CA VAL A 710 8.13 -27.98 13.70
C VAL A 710 9.03 -29.10 14.23
N PRO A 711 10.06 -28.77 15.02
CA PRO A 711 10.78 -29.75 15.81
C PRO A 711 10.00 -30.14 17.07
N TYR A 712 10.18 -31.38 17.51
CA TYR A 712 9.77 -31.84 18.83
C TYR A 712 10.83 -32.75 19.42
N GLY A 713 10.77 -33.00 20.72
CA GLY A 713 11.66 -33.95 21.33
C GLY A 713 11.19 -34.49 22.65
N SER A 714 11.87 -35.53 23.11
CA SER A 714 11.50 -36.29 24.28
C SER A 714 12.69 -36.81 25.06
N ASP A 715 12.54 -36.88 26.38
CA ASP A 715 13.47 -37.56 27.30
C ASP A 715 12.67 -38.38 28.31
N GLY A 716 12.79 -39.71 28.23
CA GLY A 716 11.90 -40.61 28.97
C GLY A 716 10.43 -40.38 28.61
N THR A 717 9.60 -40.03 29.60
CA THR A 717 8.19 -39.72 29.37
C THR A 717 7.91 -38.24 29.13
N LEU A 718 8.91 -37.36 29.27
CA LEU A 718 8.76 -35.95 28.93
C LEU A 718 8.79 -35.81 27.41
N TRP A 719 7.79 -35.13 26.85
CA TRP A 719 7.73 -34.79 25.42
C TRP A 719 7.41 -33.31 25.26
N VAL A 720 8.09 -32.61 24.34
CA VAL A 720 8.01 -31.15 24.16
C VAL A 720 8.11 -30.77 22.69
N VAL A 721 7.26 -29.86 22.21
CA VAL A 721 7.46 -29.18 20.91
C VAL A 721 8.40 -27.99 21.06
N ILE A 722 9.41 -27.93 20.21
CA ILE A 722 10.42 -26.87 20.20
C ILE A 722 10.13 -25.98 19.02
N ARG A 723 10.15 -24.66 19.17
CA ARG A 723 10.35 -23.77 18.02
C ARG A 723 11.80 -23.29 18.05
N GLN A 724 12.61 -23.68 17.06
CA GLN A 724 13.91 -23.04 16.86
C GLN A 724 13.70 -21.71 16.12
N PRO A 725 14.39 -20.62 16.50
CA PRO A 725 14.40 -19.40 15.71
C PRO A 725 15.16 -19.65 14.40
N ARG A 726 14.47 -20.17 13.40
CA ARG A 726 14.94 -20.26 12.02
C ARG A 726 13.86 -19.80 11.07
N PHE A 727 13.56 -18.52 11.12
CA PHE A 727 12.94 -17.84 10.00
C PHE A 727 13.54 -16.44 9.89
N THR A 728 14.34 -16.23 8.86
CA THR A 728 14.43 -14.94 8.19
C THR A 728 13.13 -14.76 7.43
N LEU A 729 12.38 -13.71 7.73
CA LEU A 729 11.26 -13.31 6.90
C LEU A 729 11.83 -12.79 5.57
N ASP A 730 11.94 -13.68 4.58
CA ASP A 730 12.06 -13.28 3.19
C ASP A 730 10.98 -14.02 2.39
N LYS A 731 9.83 -13.35 2.24
CA LYS A 731 8.76 -13.67 1.27
C LYS A 731 8.07 -15.04 1.45
N GLY A 732 6.98 -15.02 2.22
CA GLY A 732 6.04 -16.13 2.48
C GLY A 732 5.32 -16.79 1.30
N GLU A 733 5.85 -16.78 0.08
CA GLU A 733 5.30 -17.60 -1.03
C GLU A 733 6.36 -18.26 -1.93
N ARG A 734 7.68 -18.05 -1.72
CA ARG A 734 8.72 -18.67 -2.60
C ARG A 734 9.70 -19.64 -1.96
N GLU A 735 9.71 -19.81 -0.64
CA GLU A 735 10.72 -20.66 0.02
C GLU A 735 10.29 -22.05 0.47
N ALA A 736 9.05 -22.47 0.23
CA ALA A 736 8.66 -23.88 0.41
C ALA A 736 9.43 -24.85 -0.52
N GLN A 737 10.24 -24.33 -1.46
CA GLN A 737 10.99 -25.11 -2.44
C GLN A 737 12.52 -25.11 -2.23
N TYR A 738 13.05 -24.39 -1.22
CA TYR A 738 14.51 -24.21 -1.05
C TYR A 738 15.12 -24.87 0.21
N VAL A 739 14.31 -25.54 1.04
CA VAL A 739 14.73 -26.07 2.37
C VAL A 739 15.48 -27.43 2.30
N SER A 740 15.85 -27.92 1.12
CA SER A 740 16.56 -29.20 1.00
C SER A 740 18.08 -29.13 1.12
N ASP A 741 18.74 -27.99 0.93
CA ASP A 741 20.20 -27.99 0.81
C ASP A 741 20.89 -26.78 1.46
N LYS A 742 21.59 -27.07 2.57
CA LYS A 742 22.68 -26.34 3.23
C LYS A 742 22.34 -25.41 4.40
N TRP A 743 22.77 -25.88 5.57
CA TRP A 743 23.07 -25.14 6.79
C TRP A 743 24.12 -24.04 6.55
N PRO A 744 23.90 -22.78 7.00
CA PRO A 744 24.66 -22.26 8.13
C PRO A 744 23.86 -21.45 9.15
N ARG A 745 24.53 -21.19 10.28
CA ARG A 745 24.08 -20.69 11.59
C ARG A 745 23.62 -19.22 11.57
N TRP A 746 22.87 -18.84 12.62
CA TRP A 746 22.77 -17.53 13.32
C TRP A 746 21.36 -16.93 13.40
N SER A 747 20.83 -16.81 14.63
CA SER A 747 20.04 -15.67 15.13
C SER A 747 19.85 -15.80 16.66
N HIS A 748 19.97 -14.68 17.38
CA HIS A 748 19.76 -14.56 18.83
C HIS A 748 18.46 -13.78 19.05
N GLY A 749 17.49 -14.39 19.73
CA GLY A 749 16.25 -13.76 20.18
C GLY A 749 16.36 -13.27 21.63
N VAL A 750 15.45 -12.38 22.02
CA VAL A 750 15.49 -11.45 23.17
C VAL A 750 15.49 -12.08 24.58
N GLU A 751 15.58 -13.40 24.72
CA GLU A 751 15.75 -14.07 26.03
C GLU A 751 17.22 -14.37 26.39
N TYR A 752 18.16 -14.11 25.48
CA TYR A 752 19.53 -14.66 25.59
C TYR A 752 20.55 -13.71 26.23
N ARG A 753 20.65 -13.74 27.57
CA ARG A 753 21.81 -13.13 28.28
C ARG A 753 22.86 -14.14 28.75
N HIS A 754 22.48 -15.38 29.07
CA HIS A 754 23.35 -16.30 29.82
C HIS A 754 24.20 -17.28 28.98
N GLY A 755 24.32 -17.10 27.67
CA GLY A 755 25.40 -17.70 26.85
C GLY A 755 25.55 -19.24 26.83
N ARG A 756 24.64 -20.01 27.45
CA ARG A 756 24.76 -21.47 27.54
C ARG A 756 24.45 -22.19 26.23
N CYS A 757 23.58 -21.64 25.38
CA CYS A 757 23.29 -22.18 24.05
C CYS A 757 24.16 -21.60 22.92
N GLN A 758 25.47 -21.49 23.13
CA GLN A 758 26.40 -21.33 22.02
C GLN A 758 26.75 -22.69 21.40
N GLY A 759 26.40 -22.84 20.11
CA GLY A 759 26.45 -24.10 19.39
C GLY A 759 27.77 -24.85 19.53
N ASN A 760 27.68 -26.04 20.13
CA ASN A 760 28.74 -27.04 20.15
C ASN A 760 28.20 -28.46 19.90
N MET A 761 27.36 -28.65 18.88
CA MET A 761 27.23 -29.98 18.26
C MET A 761 28.40 -30.21 17.31
N ARG A 762 29.55 -30.59 17.88
CA ARG A 762 30.63 -31.25 17.13
C ARG A 762 30.33 -32.74 17.07
N ASN A 763 30.31 -33.27 15.85
CA ASN A 763 30.49 -34.68 15.47
C ASN A 763 29.37 -35.63 15.89
N GLN A 764 28.56 -36.09 14.94
CA GLN A 764 28.50 -37.51 14.54
C GLN A 764 27.56 -37.70 13.34
N VAL A 765 28.15 -37.84 12.16
CA VAL A 765 27.55 -38.52 11.01
C VAL A 765 28.18 -39.91 10.97
N PRO A 766 27.42 -41.02 10.98
CA PRO A 766 27.88 -42.25 10.36
C PRO A 766 27.38 -42.28 8.89
N PRO A 767 28.22 -42.78 7.97
CA PRO A 767 27.95 -42.83 6.53
C PRO A 767 26.96 -43.97 6.22
N PRO A 768 26.53 -44.16 4.96
CA PRO A 768 26.22 -43.27 3.84
C PRO A 768 24.72 -43.26 3.47
#